data_AF-A0A0A1VZ56-F1
#
_entry.id   AF-A0A0A1VZ56-F1
#
_cell.length_a   1.000
_cell.length_b   1.000
_cell.length_c   1.000
_cell.angle_alpha   90.00
_cell.angle_beta   90.00
_cell.angle_gamma   90.00
#
_symmetry.space_group_name_H-M   'P 1'
#
loop_
_entity.id
_entity.type
_entity.pdbx_description
1 polymer ?
#
loop_
_entity_poly.entity_id
_entity_poly.type
_entity_poly.pdbx_seq_one_letter_code
_entity_poly.pdbx_strand_id
1 'polypeptide(L)'
;MTSSLLPILPAVDDVLFNFAQSDGFWANLAIAFGTSYDVVKATELRQQWQSRNFSQIPPIEVLSGEVLGTANGAYSSSKNKIYLSASFLNTASSAAIVNVILEEIGHYVDAQVNQVDSAGDEGAIFAELVQGNSLDVATLEALRAENDQTTIIVNGEIIQVEQADFTGTNGNDNITGTSGDDNISGLGGNDTLSGLAGNDRLEGGSGNNTLYGGTGNDVFNFAYPLNTNTSDVAMDFVQGQDKIDVSSLNLSDWATLQLLISNDGQNNALITTFFDGYQSRLKLNGINPTLLQASDFIFNTINLNQTVNGSDSSSSANDQLFGGLGNDTLRGFRANDTLFGEQGDDRLEGGSGNDTLYGGLGDDTAVYSGNRSQYSWISNQGVFTITDSVANRDGIDNLYGIQKLQFSDQIVTIAPEEDFPSITLAVSPSSVTEDGTQNLIYTFTRTGSTTNPLTVNYSIGGTATNGTDYASIPTGVIFAANSATATVIVDPTADTTVESDETVILTLAAGTGYTVGTTTAVTGTITNDDFPSITLAVSPSSVTEDGTTNLVYTFTRTGSTTNPLTVNYTIGGTATLNTDYTRTGTNNTVTFAANSATATVTVDPTADTTVESDETVILTLAAGTGYTVGTTTAVTGTITNDDFPSITLAVSPSSVTEDGTANLVYTFTRTGVTTNPLTVNYTLGGTATLNTDYTRTGTTNTVNFAAGSSTATVTVDPTADTTVESDETVILTLAAGTGYTVGTTTAVTGTITNDDTTVTSQLSINNITVVEGLDNNAILTVTVNTPNPQPISFNYTTAPIDATANVDYTSKTGTITIAPNTSTATISIPILNDNLNEADEAFTVTLSNPLNATINPEGGIGEVIITDTWQTSLTRTLPNNVENLRLIGSNNINGTGNAGNNNITGNSGINQINGGAGIDTLTGGLGADTFVFQFGQSTISTSDRITDFAINTDKIDLLTQGGSAMSAPSSFSRAADSTATTLDNLVNQVFTDANGATTGNQGLGINSAALVQVTTGAIAGTYLIINDSTAGFQSSNDLLINITGFTGSLPALGSLTVGNFFV
;
A
#
# COMPACT_ATOMS: atom_id res chain seq x y z
N MET A 1 -23.28 3.24 4.50
CA MET A 1 -22.57 1.97 4.27
C MET A 1 -21.71 2.12 3.03
N THR A 2 -20.40 1.93 3.17
CA THR A 2 -19.42 1.94 2.07
C THR A 2 -19.59 0.69 1.18
N SER A 3 -19.01 0.69 -0.02
CA SER A 3 -19.05 -0.47 -0.94
C SER A 3 -18.32 -1.70 -0.40
N SER A 4 -17.39 -1.52 0.54
CA SER A 4 -16.64 -2.59 1.21
C SER A 4 -17.43 -3.33 2.30
N LEU A 5 -18.36 -2.67 3.00
CA LEU A 5 -19.10 -3.29 4.10
C LEU A 5 -20.26 -4.20 3.65
N LEU A 6 -20.93 -3.82 2.56
CA LEU A 6 -22.15 -4.48 2.11
C LEU A 6 -22.00 -5.98 1.77
N PRO A 7 -20.89 -6.46 1.18
CA PRO A 7 -20.68 -7.90 0.96
C PRO A 7 -20.17 -8.67 2.20
N ILE A 8 -19.71 -7.99 3.25
CA ILE A 8 -19.07 -8.61 4.42
C ILE A 8 -20.08 -8.98 5.51
N LEU A 9 -21.14 -8.18 5.70
CA LEU A 9 -22.15 -8.42 6.74
C LEU A 9 -22.79 -9.82 6.69
N PRO A 10 -23.10 -10.42 5.52
CA PRO A 10 -23.59 -11.79 5.45
C PRO A 10 -22.62 -12.84 6.05
N ALA A 11 -21.32 -12.61 5.96
CA ALA A 11 -20.32 -13.52 6.53
C ALA A 11 -20.28 -13.44 8.06
N VAL A 12 -20.41 -12.24 8.63
CA VAL A 12 -20.56 -12.03 10.08
C VAL A 12 -21.83 -12.73 10.59
N ASP A 13 -22.95 -12.56 9.88
CA ASP A 13 -24.22 -13.21 10.18
C ASP A 13 -24.10 -14.75 10.14
N ASP A 14 -23.38 -15.31 9.17
CA ASP A 14 -23.15 -16.76 9.06
C ASP A 14 -22.31 -17.31 10.22
N VAL A 15 -21.27 -16.58 10.65
CA VAL A 15 -20.46 -16.95 11.83
C VAL A 15 -21.32 -16.99 13.09
N LEU A 16 -22.11 -15.95 13.35
CA LEU A 16 -23.02 -15.90 14.51
C LEU A 16 -24.12 -16.97 14.46
N PHE A 17 -24.67 -17.23 13.27
CA PHE A 17 -25.64 -18.33 13.05
C PHE A 17 -25.03 -19.68 13.42
N ASN A 18 -23.83 -19.99 12.90
CA ASN A 18 -23.15 -21.25 13.16
C ASN A 18 -22.77 -21.40 14.63
N PHE A 19 -22.25 -20.34 15.25
CA PHE A 19 -21.94 -20.33 16.68
C PHE A 19 -23.17 -20.61 17.55
N ALA A 20 -24.31 -20.00 17.25
CA ALA A 20 -25.56 -20.22 17.99
C ALA A 20 -26.08 -21.66 17.89
N GLN A 21 -25.73 -22.37 16.81
CA GLN A 21 -26.06 -23.78 16.58
C GLN A 21 -25.06 -24.73 17.25
N SER A 22 -23.89 -24.25 17.65
CA SER A 22 -22.83 -25.08 18.21
C SER A 22 -23.17 -25.63 19.60
N ASP A 23 -22.70 -26.85 19.88
CA ASP A 23 -22.74 -27.46 21.22
C ASP A 23 -21.82 -26.73 22.21
N GLY A 24 -20.79 -26.05 21.68
CA GLY A 24 -19.84 -25.23 22.42
C GLY A 24 -20.37 -23.87 22.87
N PHE A 25 -21.55 -23.44 22.41
CA PHE A 25 -22.09 -22.08 22.66
C PHE A 25 -21.98 -21.64 24.12
N TRP A 26 -22.46 -22.46 25.06
CA TRP A 26 -22.47 -22.13 26.49
C TRP A 26 -21.07 -22.16 27.11
N ALA A 27 -20.22 -23.07 26.65
CA ALA A 27 -18.84 -23.18 27.13
C ALA A 27 -18.02 -21.96 26.68
N ASN A 28 -18.16 -21.56 25.40
CA ASN A 28 -17.46 -20.42 24.83
C ASN A 28 -17.95 -19.09 25.42
N LEU A 29 -19.26 -18.92 25.64
CA LEU A 29 -19.78 -17.76 26.38
C LEU A 29 -19.21 -17.70 27.80
N ALA A 30 -19.04 -18.85 28.46
CA ALA A 30 -18.45 -18.89 29.80
C ALA A 30 -16.94 -18.60 29.82
N ILE A 31 -16.25 -18.87 28.72
CA ILE A 31 -14.83 -18.52 28.54
C ILE A 31 -14.69 -17.02 28.30
N ALA A 32 -15.52 -16.45 27.42
CA ALA A 32 -15.52 -15.03 27.07
C ALA A 32 -16.01 -14.13 28.23
N PHE A 33 -17.20 -14.39 28.78
CA PHE A 33 -17.89 -13.46 29.68
C PHE A 33 -18.01 -13.96 31.13
N GLY A 34 -17.25 -15.00 31.48
CA GLY A 34 -17.29 -15.64 32.79
C GLY A 34 -18.55 -16.49 33.05
N THR A 35 -18.74 -16.97 34.28
CA THR A 35 -19.82 -17.94 34.60
C THR A 35 -21.06 -17.33 35.25
N SER A 36 -21.10 -16.01 35.43
CA SER A 36 -22.13 -15.29 36.21
C SER A 36 -23.00 -14.33 35.40
N TYR A 37 -23.07 -14.50 34.08
CA TYR A 37 -23.90 -13.69 33.17
C TYR A 37 -25.40 -14.08 33.19
N ASP A 38 -26.26 -13.20 32.67
CA ASP A 38 -27.70 -13.41 32.53
C ASP A 38 -28.02 -14.44 31.43
N VAL A 39 -28.19 -15.70 31.86
CA VAL A 39 -28.50 -16.84 30.98
C VAL A 39 -29.82 -16.67 30.22
N VAL A 40 -30.79 -15.90 30.75
CA VAL A 40 -32.06 -15.67 30.06
C VAL A 40 -31.84 -14.82 28.82
N LYS A 41 -31.12 -13.71 28.95
CA LYS A 41 -30.75 -12.86 27.81
C LYS A 41 -29.84 -13.57 26.81
N ALA A 42 -28.88 -14.35 27.29
CA ALA A 42 -28.04 -15.17 26.43
C ALA A 42 -28.85 -16.22 25.65
N THR A 43 -29.90 -16.80 26.25
CA THR A 43 -30.82 -17.73 25.58
C THR A 43 -31.64 -17.03 24.51
N GLU A 44 -32.11 -15.80 24.77
CA GLU A 44 -32.86 -15.00 23.80
C GLU A 44 -31.99 -14.63 22.59
N LEU A 45 -30.75 -14.17 22.82
CA LEU A 45 -29.77 -13.91 21.76
C LEU A 45 -29.49 -15.15 20.93
N ARG A 46 -29.26 -16.30 21.58
CA ARG A 46 -29.04 -17.59 20.88
C ARG A 46 -30.22 -17.93 19.97
N GLN A 47 -31.46 -17.89 20.48
CA GLN A 47 -32.65 -18.23 19.68
C GLN A 47 -32.84 -17.30 18.49
N GLN A 48 -32.52 -16.01 18.64
CA GLN A 48 -32.58 -15.05 17.54
C GLN A 48 -31.56 -15.40 16.45
N TRP A 49 -30.30 -15.63 16.83
CA TRP A 49 -29.25 -16.00 15.88
C TRP A 49 -29.52 -17.34 15.19
N GLN A 50 -30.03 -18.35 15.90
CA GLN A 50 -30.48 -19.63 15.30
C GLN A 50 -31.60 -19.47 14.25
N SER A 51 -32.36 -18.38 14.33
CA SER A 51 -33.40 -18.05 13.35
C SER A 51 -32.93 -17.09 12.24
N ARG A 52 -31.63 -16.77 12.19
CA ARG A 52 -31.02 -15.73 11.32
C ARG A 52 -31.65 -14.35 11.52
N ASN A 53 -32.06 -14.04 12.74
CA ASN A 53 -32.57 -12.73 13.10
C ASN A 53 -31.48 -11.91 13.80
N PHE A 54 -30.81 -11.04 13.03
CA PHE A 54 -29.73 -10.17 13.52
C PHE A 54 -30.17 -8.72 13.74
N SER A 55 -31.48 -8.47 13.78
CA SER A 55 -32.03 -7.10 13.92
C SER A 55 -31.70 -6.41 15.25
N GLN A 56 -31.20 -7.16 16.24
CA GLN A 56 -30.75 -6.63 17.53
C GLN A 56 -29.26 -6.24 17.52
N ILE A 57 -28.48 -6.63 16.49
CA ILE A 57 -27.09 -6.20 16.37
C ILE A 57 -27.05 -4.67 16.20
N PRO A 58 -26.19 -3.96 16.94
CA PRO A 58 -26.06 -2.52 16.83
C PRO A 58 -25.81 -2.06 15.38
N PRO A 59 -26.41 -0.95 14.92
CA PRO A 59 -26.07 -0.38 13.63
C PRO A 59 -24.59 0.01 13.57
N ILE A 60 -23.98 -0.14 12.38
CA ILE A 60 -22.58 0.23 12.14
C ILE A 60 -22.50 1.63 11.50
N GLU A 61 -21.65 2.49 12.03
CA GLU A 61 -21.30 3.80 11.48
C GLU A 61 -19.81 3.88 11.16
N VAL A 62 -19.45 4.48 10.03
CA VAL A 62 -18.05 4.61 9.62
C VAL A 62 -17.60 6.04 9.94
N LEU A 63 -16.53 6.19 10.70
CA LEU A 63 -15.93 7.47 11.08
C LEU A 63 -14.54 7.62 10.46
N SER A 64 -14.06 8.86 10.30
CA SER A 64 -12.67 9.09 9.88
C SER A 64 -11.69 8.60 10.95
N GLY A 65 -10.52 8.10 10.54
CA GLY A 65 -9.45 7.69 11.46
C GLY A 65 -9.04 8.79 12.45
N GLU A 66 -9.14 10.06 12.06
CA GLU A 66 -8.90 11.21 12.97
C GLU A 66 -9.84 11.26 14.19
N VAL A 67 -11.02 10.61 14.13
CA VAL A 67 -12.04 10.62 15.19
C VAL A 67 -11.95 9.38 16.09
N LEU A 68 -11.61 8.22 15.51
CA LEU A 68 -11.40 6.97 16.25
C LEU A 68 -9.94 6.80 16.73
N GLY A 69 -9.03 7.68 16.31
CA GLY A 69 -7.61 7.54 16.60
C GLY A 69 -7.03 6.33 15.88
N THR A 70 -6.34 5.49 16.64
CA THR A 70 -5.73 4.22 16.19
C THR A 70 -6.70 3.04 16.23
N ALA A 71 -7.91 3.20 16.80
CA ALA A 71 -8.87 2.11 16.94
C ALA A 71 -9.49 1.71 15.59
N ASN A 72 -9.51 0.40 15.30
CA ASN A 72 -10.11 -0.17 14.10
C ASN A 72 -11.64 -0.25 14.18
N GLY A 73 -12.17 -0.50 15.38
CA GLY A 73 -13.58 -0.53 15.74
C GLY A 73 -13.83 0.12 17.11
N ALA A 74 -15.10 0.34 17.44
CA ALA A 74 -15.53 0.68 18.79
C ALA A 74 -17.04 0.46 19.01
N TYR A 75 -17.43 -0.17 20.12
CA TYR A 75 -18.82 -0.30 20.54
C TYR A 75 -19.20 0.74 21.59
N SER A 76 -20.24 1.53 21.30
CA SER A 76 -20.82 2.48 22.26
C SER A 76 -22.09 1.90 22.87
N SER A 77 -21.99 1.50 24.15
CA SER A 77 -23.14 1.05 24.93
C SER A 77 -24.19 2.14 25.16
N SER A 78 -23.78 3.42 25.27
CA SER A 78 -24.70 4.56 25.48
C SER A 78 -25.62 4.83 24.27
N LYS A 79 -25.14 4.60 23.05
CA LYS A 79 -25.89 4.77 21.79
C LYS A 79 -26.36 3.46 21.17
N ASN A 80 -25.91 2.33 21.71
CA ASN A 80 -26.04 1.01 21.11
C ASN A 80 -25.64 1.03 19.63
N LYS A 81 -24.38 1.36 19.35
CA LYS A 81 -23.86 1.55 17.99
C LYS A 81 -22.40 1.09 17.89
N ILE A 82 -22.05 0.46 16.78
CA ILE A 82 -20.67 0.10 16.44
C ILE A 82 -20.10 1.17 15.51
N TYR A 83 -18.89 1.64 15.78
CA TYR A 83 -18.13 2.53 14.92
C TYR A 83 -16.99 1.76 14.28
N LEU A 84 -16.71 2.01 13.00
CA LEU A 84 -15.55 1.45 12.31
C LEU A 84 -14.72 2.56 11.68
N SER A 85 -13.41 2.39 11.69
CA SER A 85 -12.50 3.34 11.08
C SER A 85 -12.53 3.27 9.55
N ALA A 86 -12.69 4.43 8.91
CA ALA A 86 -12.65 4.54 7.46
C ALA A 86 -11.26 4.19 6.89
N SER A 87 -10.17 4.47 7.62
CA SER A 87 -8.83 4.10 7.18
C SER A 87 -8.66 2.58 7.21
N PHE A 88 -9.09 1.93 8.30
CA PHE A 88 -9.10 0.47 8.44
C PHE A 88 -9.89 -0.20 7.31
N LEU A 89 -11.11 0.25 7.03
CA LEU A 89 -11.96 -0.33 5.97
C LEU A 89 -11.40 -0.20 4.54
N ASN A 90 -10.42 0.68 4.32
CA ASN A 90 -9.79 0.87 3.02
C ASN A 90 -8.54 -0.01 2.84
N THR A 91 -7.94 -0.50 3.92
CA THR A 91 -6.66 -1.24 3.91
C THR A 91 -6.80 -2.68 4.38
N ALA A 92 -7.77 -2.99 5.23
CA ALA A 92 -7.94 -4.29 5.85
C ALA A 92 -8.55 -5.35 4.90
N SER A 93 -8.20 -6.62 5.14
CA SER A 93 -8.79 -7.77 4.45
C SER A 93 -10.22 -8.02 4.92
N SER A 94 -11.02 -8.74 4.11
CA SER A 94 -12.38 -9.14 4.49
C SER A 94 -12.41 -9.90 5.83
N ALA A 95 -11.42 -10.77 6.07
CA ALA A 95 -11.29 -11.53 7.32
C ALA A 95 -11.00 -10.62 8.52
N ALA A 96 -10.09 -9.65 8.37
CA ALA A 96 -9.79 -8.69 9.43
C ALA A 96 -11.01 -7.81 9.77
N ILE A 97 -11.77 -7.39 8.75
CA ILE A 97 -13.00 -6.62 8.95
C ILE A 97 -14.07 -7.46 9.65
N VAL A 98 -14.22 -8.74 9.30
CA VAL A 98 -15.13 -9.67 10.01
C VAL A 98 -14.71 -9.81 11.47
N ASN A 99 -13.41 -10.00 11.73
CA ASN A 99 -12.89 -10.17 13.08
C ASN A 99 -13.22 -8.97 13.97
N VAL A 100 -12.89 -7.75 13.51
CA VAL A 100 -13.19 -6.51 14.24
C VAL A 100 -14.69 -6.35 14.45
N ILE A 101 -15.54 -6.64 13.46
CA ILE A 101 -17.00 -6.55 13.66
C ILE A 101 -17.47 -7.57 14.72
N LEU A 102 -16.93 -8.78 14.74
CA LEU A 102 -17.28 -9.80 15.73
C LEU A 102 -16.80 -9.43 17.14
N GLU A 103 -15.64 -8.82 17.25
CA GLU A 103 -15.06 -8.25 18.47
C GLU A 103 -15.99 -7.18 19.06
N GLU A 104 -16.42 -6.22 18.24
CA GLU A 104 -17.39 -5.19 18.66
C GLU A 104 -18.77 -5.76 19.02
N ILE A 105 -19.17 -6.85 18.38
CA ILE A 105 -20.38 -7.59 18.75
C ILE A 105 -20.18 -8.31 20.08
N GLY A 106 -18.97 -8.77 20.39
CA GLY A 106 -18.59 -9.34 21.69
C GLY A 106 -18.82 -8.34 22.82
N HIS A 107 -18.35 -7.10 22.70
CA HIS A 107 -18.62 -6.04 23.69
C HIS A 107 -20.11 -5.71 23.80
N TYR A 108 -20.86 -5.71 22.68
CA TYR A 108 -22.32 -5.59 22.72
C TYR A 108 -22.97 -6.72 23.51
N VAL A 109 -22.55 -7.96 23.27
CA VAL A 109 -23.08 -9.15 23.95
C VAL A 109 -22.79 -9.08 25.45
N ASP A 110 -21.56 -8.76 25.85
CA ASP A 110 -21.18 -8.57 27.26
C ASP A 110 -22.09 -7.52 27.92
N ALA A 111 -22.25 -6.34 27.30
CA ALA A 111 -23.12 -5.28 27.78
C ALA A 111 -24.61 -5.68 27.88
N GLN A 112 -25.05 -6.70 27.12
CA GLN A 112 -26.39 -7.25 27.26
C GLN A 112 -26.50 -8.23 28.44
N VAL A 113 -25.55 -9.18 28.54
CA VAL A 113 -25.66 -10.32 29.46
C VAL A 113 -25.06 -10.05 30.83
N ASN A 114 -24.14 -9.09 30.96
CA ASN A 114 -23.52 -8.66 32.20
C ASN A 114 -24.00 -7.26 32.61
N GLN A 115 -24.12 -7.03 33.93
CA GLN A 115 -24.50 -5.71 34.50
C GLN A 115 -23.29 -4.87 34.91
N VAL A 116 -22.15 -5.54 35.10
CA VAL A 116 -20.84 -4.97 35.35
C VAL A 116 -19.97 -5.58 34.28
N ASP A 117 -19.29 -4.73 33.54
CA ASP A 117 -18.32 -5.10 32.51
C ASP A 117 -17.41 -6.22 33.04
N SER A 118 -17.23 -7.26 32.24
CA SER A 118 -16.22 -8.25 32.53
C SER A 118 -14.82 -7.58 32.45
N ALA A 119 -13.79 -8.17 33.06
CA ALA A 119 -12.43 -7.62 32.99
C ALA A 119 -11.61 -8.43 31.98
N GLY A 120 -11.06 -7.76 30.96
CA GLY A 120 -10.44 -8.42 29.82
C GLY A 120 -10.72 -7.65 28.52
N ASP A 121 -10.23 -8.19 27.41
CA ASP A 121 -10.75 -7.93 26.06
C ASP A 121 -11.75 -9.07 25.72
N GLU A 122 -12.96 -8.98 26.27
CA GLU A 122 -14.00 -9.99 26.01
C GLU A 122 -14.52 -9.95 24.57
N GLY A 123 -14.30 -8.84 23.87
CA GLY A 123 -14.56 -8.69 22.44
C GLY A 123 -13.70 -9.65 21.63
N ALA A 124 -12.38 -9.58 21.79
CA ALA A 124 -11.44 -10.40 21.05
C ALA A 124 -11.53 -11.87 21.43
N ILE A 125 -11.71 -12.17 22.73
CA ILE A 125 -11.98 -13.55 23.18
C ILE A 125 -13.26 -14.07 22.51
N PHE A 126 -14.32 -13.27 22.45
CA PHE A 126 -15.55 -13.65 21.78
C PHE A 126 -15.35 -13.85 20.27
N ALA A 127 -14.62 -12.96 19.59
CA ALA A 127 -14.35 -13.02 18.16
C ALA A 127 -13.59 -14.30 17.76
N GLU A 128 -12.61 -14.71 18.56
CA GLU A 128 -11.87 -15.95 18.33
C GLU A 128 -12.75 -17.18 18.53
N LEU A 129 -13.50 -17.22 19.64
CA LEU A 129 -14.33 -18.38 19.99
C LEU A 129 -15.56 -18.54 19.10
N VAL A 130 -16.15 -17.44 18.63
CA VAL A 130 -17.33 -17.46 17.73
C VAL A 130 -16.96 -17.97 16.34
N GLN A 131 -15.71 -17.74 15.91
CA GLN A 131 -15.16 -18.28 14.66
C GLN A 131 -14.70 -19.74 14.79
N GLY A 132 -14.72 -20.29 16.00
CA GLY A 132 -14.34 -21.69 16.28
C GLY A 132 -12.86 -21.89 16.58
N ASN A 133 -12.09 -20.82 16.76
CA ASN A 133 -10.68 -20.91 17.13
C ASN A 133 -10.54 -21.34 18.59
N SER A 134 -9.52 -22.16 18.88
CA SER A 134 -9.16 -22.53 20.25
C SER A 134 -8.06 -21.61 20.76
N LEU A 135 -8.32 -20.90 21.86
CA LEU A 135 -7.31 -20.12 22.57
C LEU A 135 -6.55 -21.02 23.54
N ASP A 136 -5.22 -21.00 23.46
CA ASP A 136 -4.41 -21.65 24.48
C ASP A 136 -4.46 -20.88 25.81
N VAL A 137 -4.00 -21.51 26.90
CA VAL A 137 -4.08 -20.93 28.24
C VAL A 137 -3.27 -19.65 28.37
N ALA A 138 -2.16 -19.49 27.66
CA ALA A 138 -1.33 -18.30 27.74
C ALA A 138 -2.00 -17.13 27.00
N THR A 139 -2.53 -17.37 25.80
CA THR A 139 -3.27 -16.36 25.03
C THR A 139 -4.55 -15.95 25.75
N LEU A 140 -5.31 -16.90 26.31
CA LEU A 140 -6.53 -16.60 27.05
C LEU A 140 -6.26 -15.79 28.32
N GLU A 141 -5.18 -16.08 29.05
CA GLU A 141 -4.81 -15.29 30.24
C GLU A 141 -4.23 -13.91 29.86
N ALA A 142 -3.59 -13.77 28.69
CA ALA A 142 -3.16 -12.48 28.17
C ALA A 142 -4.35 -11.59 27.80
N LEU A 143 -5.29 -12.09 26.99
CA LEU A 143 -6.51 -11.38 26.61
C LEU A 143 -7.41 -11.05 27.82
N ARG A 144 -7.37 -11.85 28.89
CA ARG A 144 -8.09 -11.55 30.15
C ARG A 144 -7.39 -10.55 31.06
N ALA A 145 -6.10 -10.35 30.87
CA ALA A 145 -5.30 -9.38 31.64
C ALA A 145 -5.26 -8.01 30.94
N GLU A 146 -5.48 -8.00 29.63
CA GLU A 146 -5.74 -6.82 28.80
C GLU A 146 -6.99 -6.11 29.32
N ASN A 147 -6.88 -4.84 29.70
CA ASN A 147 -8.04 -4.05 30.13
C ASN A 147 -7.81 -2.63 29.65
N ASP A 148 -7.66 -2.53 28.34
CA ASP A 148 -6.98 -1.43 27.68
C ASP A 148 -7.99 -0.40 27.19
N GLN A 149 -8.93 -0.07 28.07
CA GLN A 149 -9.97 0.93 27.80
C GLN A 149 -9.36 2.34 27.81
N THR A 150 -9.37 3.00 26.66
CA THR A 150 -9.13 4.44 26.51
C THR A 150 -10.41 5.16 26.10
N THR A 151 -10.51 6.46 26.40
CA THR A 151 -11.71 7.25 26.06
C THR A 151 -11.46 8.23 24.93
N ILE A 152 -12.29 8.17 23.88
CA ILE A 152 -12.31 9.16 22.79
C ILE A 152 -13.56 10.03 22.86
N ILE A 153 -13.49 11.24 22.30
CA ILE A 153 -14.62 12.17 22.27
C ILE A 153 -15.19 12.23 20.85
N VAL A 154 -16.38 11.67 20.66
CA VAL A 154 -17.10 11.74 19.37
C VAL A 154 -18.32 12.63 19.53
N ASN A 155 -18.31 13.79 18.85
CA ASN A 155 -19.38 14.80 18.91
C ASN A 155 -19.66 15.34 20.34
N GLY A 156 -18.63 15.40 21.20
CA GLY A 156 -18.74 15.93 22.57
C GLY A 156 -19.14 14.92 23.64
N GLU A 157 -19.12 13.62 23.32
CA GLU A 157 -19.44 12.52 24.23
C GLU A 157 -18.27 11.54 24.34
N ILE A 158 -18.05 11.00 25.53
CA ILE A 158 -16.96 10.08 25.88
C ILE A 158 -17.36 8.66 25.46
N ILE A 159 -16.55 8.02 24.61
CA ILE A 159 -16.70 6.63 24.15
C ILE A 159 -15.46 5.86 24.60
N GLN A 160 -15.63 4.67 25.18
CA GLN A 160 -14.53 3.75 25.48
C GLN A 160 -14.12 2.99 24.21
N VAL A 161 -12.83 2.88 23.94
CA VAL A 161 -12.21 2.09 22.85
C VAL A 161 -11.02 1.32 23.40
N GLU A 162 -10.67 0.20 22.77
CA GLU A 162 -9.57 -0.67 23.22
C GLU A 162 -8.30 -0.42 22.38
N GLN A 163 -7.15 -0.30 23.03
CA GLN A 163 -5.84 -0.05 22.38
C GLN A 163 -4.76 -0.89 23.07
N ALA A 164 -4.12 -1.84 22.38
CA ALA A 164 -3.13 -2.74 22.96
C ALA A 164 -1.88 -2.00 23.50
N ASP A 165 -1.74 -1.91 24.83
CA ASP A 165 -0.62 -1.29 25.54
C ASP A 165 0.30 -2.37 26.15
N PHE A 166 1.48 -2.59 25.59
CA PHE A 166 2.45 -3.57 26.10
C PHE A 166 3.43 -2.93 27.07
N THR A 167 3.31 -3.24 28.37
CA THR A 167 4.23 -2.73 29.40
C THR A 167 5.11 -3.84 29.99
N GLY A 168 6.43 -3.63 29.92
CA GLY A 168 7.46 -4.48 30.52
C GLY A 168 7.59 -4.35 32.04
N THR A 169 8.70 -4.83 32.56
CA THR A 169 9.07 -4.81 33.98
C THR A 169 10.31 -3.95 34.20
N ASN A 170 10.86 -3.92 35.42
CA ASN A 170 12.17 -3.31 35.67
C ASN A 170 13.35 -4.30 35.47
N GLY A 171 13.12 -5.39 34.73
CA GLY A 171 14.12 -6.38 34.32
C GLY A 171 14.34 -6.38 32.82
N ASN A 172 15.27 -7.19 32.31
CA ASN A 172 15.45 -7.30 30.86
C ASN A 172 14.30 -8.09 30.24
N ASP A 173 13.50 -7.42 29.43
CA ASP A 173 12.31 -7.97 28.81
C ASP A 173 12.50 -8.20 27.30
N ASN A 174 11.76 -9.17 26.76
CA ASN A 174 11.66 -9.41 25.33
C ASN A 174 10.18 -9.35 24.96
N ILE A 175 9.75 -8.18 24.47
CA ILE A 175 8.36 -7.85 24.22
C ILE A 175 8.14 -7.82 22.72
N THR A 176 7.13 -8.54 22.27
CA THR A 176 6.69 -8.56 20.87
C THR A 176 5.24 -8.18 20.85
N GLY A 177 4.92 -7.13 20.10
CA GLY A 177 3.57 -6.66 19.84
C GLY A 177 2.80 -7.58 18.91
N THR A 178 1.70 -7.06 18.39
CA THR A 178 0.78 -7.75 17.48
C THR A 178 1.10 -7.41 16.03
N SER A 179 0.14 -7.58 15.11
CA SER A 179 0.24 -7.06 13.75
C SER A 179 -0.61 -5.81 13.52
N GLY A 180 -1.07 -5.17 14.61
CA GLY A 180 -1.77 -3.90 14.63
C GLY A 180 -0.89 -2.78 15.20
N ASP A 181 -1.46 -1.57 15.33
CA ASP A 181 -0.73 -0.41 15.86
C ASP A 181 -0.58 -0.53 17.39
N ASP A 182 0.62 -0.86 17.86
CA ASP A 182 0.90 -1.13 19.27
C ASP A 182 1.59 0.05 19.99
N ASN A 183 1.42 0.14 21.31
CA ASN A 183 2.23 1.02 22.15
C ASN A 183 3.02 0.18 23.17
N ILE A 184 4.35 0.13 23.00
CA ILE A 184 5.24 -0.79 23.70
C ILE A 184 6.21 -0.02 24.58
N SER A 185 6.19 -0.28 25.89
CA SER A 185 7.07 0.33 26.89
C SER A 185 7.88 -0.71 27.65
N GLY A 186 9.21 -0.69 27.51
CA GLY A 186 10.13 -1.61 28.21
C GLY A 186 10.31 -1.32 29.71
N LEU A 187 10.08 -0.07 30.14
CA LEU A 187 10.38 0.45 31.47
C LEU A 187 11.85 0.44 31.87
N GLY A 188 12.40 -0.64 32.43
CA GLY A 188 13.77 -0.63 32.89
C GLY A 188 14.45 -1.95 32.72
N GLY A 189 15.67 -1.96 32.18
CA GLY A 189 16.31 -3.20 31.77
C GLY A 189 17.05 -2.99 30.47
N ASN A 190 17.74 -4.02 29.99
CA ASN A 190 18.17 -4.02 28.59
C ASN A 190 17.13 -4.79 27.80
N ASP A 191 16.17 -4.07 27.25
CA ASP A 191 14.96 -4.65 26.66
C ASP A 191 15.12 -4.86 25.15
N THR A 192 14.40 -5.85 24.63
CA THR A 192 14.21 -6.06 23.19
C THR A 192 12.72 -5.89 22.89
N LEU A 193 12.38 -4.85 22.14
CA LEU A 193 11.00 -4.50 21.80
C LEU A 193 10.78 -4.66 20.29
N SER A 194 9.68 -5.28 19.87
CA SER A 194 9.35 -5.51 18.47
C SER A 194 7.87 -5.23 18.18
N GLY A 195 7.57 -4.26 17.33
CA GLY A 195 6.20 -3.92 16.90
C GLY A 195 5.61 -4.85 15.83
N LEU A 196 6.47 -5.49 15.03
CA LEU A 196 6.09 -6.36 13.89
C LEU A 196 5.44 -5.60 12.73
N ALA A 197 4.13 -5.42 12.71
CA ALA A 197 3.43 -4.76 11.62
C ALA A 197 2.36 -3.85 12.22
N GLY A 198 2.16 -2.66 11.66
CA GLY A 198 1.37 -1.62 12.33
C GLY A 198 2.17 -0.34 12.42
N ASN A 199 1.56 0.75 12.86
CA ASN A 199 2.25 2.00 13.18
C ASN A 199 2.53 2.01 14.69
N ASP A 200 3.70 1.56 15.08
CA ASP A 200 3.97 1.24 16.47
C ASP A 200 4.67 2.39 17.21
N ARG A 201 4.40 2.54 18.51
CA ARG A 201 5.14 3.47 19.37
C ARG A 201 5.99 2.68 20.36
N LEU A 202 7.31 2.85 20.29
CA LEU A 202 8.27 2.10 21.10
C LEU A 202 9.02 3.02 22.07
N GLU A 203 8.93 2.69 23.37
CA GLU A 203 9.68 3.33 24.45
C GLU A 203 10.55 2.31 25.18
N GLY A 204 11.87 2.36 24.94
CA GLY A 204 12.82 1.47 25.60
C GLY A 204 12.93 1.70 27.12
N GLY A 205 12.64 2.91 27.59
CA GLY A 205 12.83 3.27 29.00
C GLY A 205 14.30 3.34 29.42
N SER A 206 14.62 2.90 30.64
CA SER A 206 15.97 2.93 31.20
C SER A 206 16.78 1.68 30.84
N GLY A 207 18.07 1.83 30.54
CA GLY A 207 18.99 0.75 30.17
C GLY A 207 19.46 0.84 28.72
N ASN A 208 19.96 -0.25 28.13
CA ASN A 208 20.40 -0.28 26.73
C ASN A 208 19.46 -1.19 25.93
N ASN A 209 18.56 -0.56 25.17
CA ASN A 209 17.45 -1.26 24.53
C ASN A 209 17.70 -1.51 23.05
N THR A 210 17.10 -2.57 22.51
CA THR A 210 17.06 -2.85 21.07
C THR A 210 15.61 -2.77 20.61
N LEU A 211 15.33 -1.87 19.67
CA LEU A 211 13.99 -1.53 19.21
C LEU A 211 13.83 -1.91 17.74
N TYR A 212 12.76 -2.64 17.43
CA TYR A 212 12.36 -3.02 16.07
C TYR A 212 10.96 -2.48 15.81
N GLY A 213 10.83 -1.51 14.90
CA GLY A 213 9.53 -1.00 14.48
C GLY A 213 8.78 -2.04 13.67
N GLY A 214 9.46 -2.63 12.67
CA GLY A 214 8.88 -3.60 11.76
C GLY A 214 8.33 -2.93 10.51
N THR A 215 7.11 -3.26 10.09
CA THR A 215 6.48 -2.68 8.90
C THR A 215 5.35 -1.72 9.27
N GLY A 216 5.50 -0.46 8.90
CA GLY A 216 4.48 0.57 9.08
C GLY A 216 5.16 1.92 9.30
N ASN A 217 4.47 2.90 9.88
CA ASN A 217 5.08 4.19 10.21
C ASN A 217 5.32 4.26 11.71
N ASP A 218 6.52 3.90 12.15
CA ASP A 218 6.79 3.67 13.56
C ASP A 218 7.33 4.91 14.26
N VAL A 219 7.16 4.99 15.57
CA VAL A 219 7.62 6.09 16.43
C VAL A 219 8.51 5.56 17.53
N PHE A 220 9.78 5.97 17.53
CA PHE A 220 10.75 5.64 18.56
C PHE A 220 10.88 6.79 19.55
N ASN A 221 10.53 6.56 20.81
CA ASN A 221 10.60 7.60 21.85
C ASN A 221 12.02 7.80 22.33
N PHE A 222 12.49 9.05 22.33
CA PHE A 222 13.77 9.42 22.91
C PHE A 222 13.57 10.42 24.04
N ALA A 223 14.12 10.10 25.21
CA ALA A 223 13.95 10.85 26.44
C ALA A 223 15.26 10.99 27.23
N TYR A 224 15.23 11.82 28.26
CA TYR A 224 16.35 12.00 29.18
C TYR A 224 16.65 10.71 29.96
N PRO A 225 17.92 10.50 30.35
CA PRO A 225 18.29 9.33 31.13
C PRO A 225 17.70 9.40 32.55
N LEU A 226 17.11 8.30 33.01
CA LEU A 226 16.70 8.14 34.39
C LEU A 226 17.90 7.57 35.17
N ASN A 227 18.72 8.45 35.75
CA ASN A 227 19.80 8.15 36.71
C ASN A 227 20.90 7.14 36.27
N THR A 228 20.96 6.77 34.99
CA THR A 228 21.97 5.86 34.43
C THR A 228 22.29 6.24 32.98
N ASN A 229 23.47 5.84 32.49
CA ASN A 229 23.79 6.03 31.07
C ASN A 229 23.05 4.98 30.23
N THR A 230 22.31 5.44 29.22
CA THR A 230 21.54 4.60 28.30
C THR A 230 22.09 4.68 26.87
N SER A 231 21.83 3.63 26.09
CA SER A 231 22.34 3.49 24.74
C SER A 231 21.43 2.57 23.94
N ASP A 232 20.34 3.13 23.45
CA ASP A 232 19.34 2.43 22.68
C ASP A 232 19.72 2.34 21.20
N VAL A 233 19.21 1.30 20.55
CA VAL A 233 19.43 1.06 19.12
C VAL A 233 18.08 0.80 18.45
N ALA A 234 17.69 1.69 17.53
CA ALA A 234 16.65 1.38 16.55
C ALA A 234 17.29 0.58 15.41
N MET A 235 16.86 -0.67 15.24
CA MET A 235 17.54 -1.63 14.37
C MET A 235 17.14 -1.50 12.90
N ASP A 236 15.88 -1.18 12.64
CA ASP A 236 15.22 -1.24 11.33
C ASP A 236 14.55 0.08 10.91
N PHE A 237 14.88 1.19 11.58
CA PHE A 237 14.35 2.52 11.26
C PHE A 237 14.38 2.85 9.76
N VAL A 238 13.21 3.12 9.18
CA VAL A 238 13.01 3.47 7.78
C VAL A 238 12.90 4.98 7.63
N GLN A 239 13.95 5.59 7.09
CA GLN A 239 14.00 7.04 6.89
C GLN A 239 12.87 7.56 5.98
N GLY A 240 12.23 8.67 6.37
CA GLY A 240 11.12 9.30 5.65
C GLY A 240 9.78 8.60 5.85
N GLN A 241 9.74 7.50 6.61
CA GLN A 241 8.56 6.76 7.01
C GLN A 241 8.39 6.82 8.53
N ASP A 242 9.38 6.29 9.25
CA ASP A 242 9.42 6.25 10.70
C ASP A 242 9.85 7.59 11.30
N LYS A 243 9.55 7.78 12.57
CA LYS A 243 9.85 9.00 13.31
C LYS A 243 10.51 8.74 14.64
N ILE A 244 11.32 9.71 15.07
CA ILE A 244 11.88 9.75 16.42
C ILE A 244 11.19 10.87 17.19
N ASP A 245 10.56 10.52 18.30
CA ASP A 245 9.91 11.48 19.15
C ASP A 245 10.91 12.08 20.15
N VAL A 246 11.24 13.35 19.95
CA VAL A 246 12.11 14.14 20.82
C VAL A 246 11.35 15.22 21.57
N SER A 247 10.02 15.25 21.46
CA SER A 247 9.19 16.30 22.02
C SER A 247 9.23 16.37 23.55
N SER A 248 9.48 15.22 24.20
CA SER A 248 9.64 15.10 25.66
C SER A 248 10.89 15.80 26.20
N LEU A 249 11.87 16.06 25.32
CA LEU A 249 13.09 16.81 25.64
C LEU A 249 12.90 18.33 25.53
N ASN A 250 11.69 18.80 25.17
CA ASN A 250 11.39 20.19 24.81
C ASN A 250 12.09 20.74 23.56
N LEU A 251 12.75 19.90 22.77
CA LEU A 251 13.35 20.33 21.50
C LEU A 251 12.26 20.78 20.51
N SER A 252 12.39 22.00 19.99
CA SER A 252 11.48 22.59 19.01
C SER A 252 12.16 22.96 17.68
N ASP A 253 13.50 22.99 17.65
CA ASP A 253 14.28 23.39 16.49
C ASP A 253 15.22 22.31 15.94
N TRP A 254 15.26 22.22 14.61
CA TRP A 254 16.15 21.30 13.90
C TRP A 254 17.61 21.69 14.06
N ALA A 255 17.96 22.98 14.07
CA ALA A 255 19.37 23.38 14.18
C ALA A 255 19.94 23.01 15.55
N THR A 256 19.15 23.11 16.63
CA THR A 256 19.53 22.57 17.95
C THR A 256 19.77 21.07 17.90
N LEU A 257 18.82 20.30 17.37
CA LEU A 257 18.95 18.84 17.28
C LEU A 257 20.17 18.41 16.45
N GLN A 258 20.52 19.14 15.39
CA GLN A 258 21.72 18.86 14.58
C GLN A 258 23.01 18.92 15.40
N LEU A 259 23.08 19.73 16.46
CA LEU A 259 24.25 19.78 17.35
C LEU A 259 24.37 18.53 18.23
N LEU A 260 23.28 17.77 18.40
CA LEU A 260 23.21 16.55 19.20
C LEU A 260 23.43 15.28 18.37
N ILE A 261 23.35 15.40 17.03
CA ILE A 261 23.54 14.30 16.10
C ILE A 261 25.02 14.18 15.73
N SER A 262 25.56 12.98 15.92
CA SER A 262 26.93 12.64 15.53
C SER A 262 26.98 11.37 14.68
N ASN A 263 28.16 11.09 14.10
CA ASN A 263 28.43 9.83 13.41
C ASN A 263 29.24 8.93 14.35
N ASP A 264 28.81 7.68 14.52
CA ASP A 264 29.49 6.72 15.40
C ASP A 264 30.82 6.17 14.82
N GLY A 265 31.26 6.67 13.67
CA GLY A 265 32.44 6.21 12.93
C GLY A 265 32.19 4.97 12.07
N GLN A 266 30.98 4.40 12.12
CA GLN A 266 30.51 3.27 11.32
C GLN A 266 29.33 3.66 10.41
N ASN A 267 29.19 4.96 10.15
CA ASN A 267 28.16 5.52 9.29
C ASN A 267 26.73 5.44 9.86
N ASN A 268 26.59 5.28 11.19
CA ASN A 268 25.31 5.35 11.87
C ASN A 268 25.12 6.71 12.55
N ALA A 269 23.88 7.21 12.57
CA ALA A 269 23.50 8.41 13.28
C ALA A 269 23.35 8.10 14.77
N LEU A 270 23.90 8.98 15.60
CA LEU A 270 23.87 8.88 17.06
C LEU A 270 23.39 10.20 17.65
N ILE A 271 22.19 10.19 18.22
CA ILE A 271 21.61 11.32 18.95
C ILE A 271 22.01 11.17 20.42
N THR A 272 22.59 12.21 21.01
CA THR A 272 23.10 12.15 22.39
C THR A 272 22.63 13.34 23.20
N THR A 273 22.08 13.07 24.40
CA THR A 273 21.71 14.09 25.39
C THR A 273 22.36 13.81 26.75
N PHE A 274 22.47 14.84 27.59
CA PHE A 274 22.99 14.73 28.95
C PHE A 274 22.07 15.42 29.97
N PHE A 275 21.86 14.77 31.11
CA PHE A 275 21.13 15.32 32.26
C PHE A 275 21.56 14.65 33.57
N ASP A 276 21.75 15.43 34.63
CA ASP A 276 22.31 15.06 35.94
C ASP A 276 23.63 14.28 35.83
N GLY A 277 24.43 14.60 34.81
CA GLY A 277 25.69 13.91 34.50
C GLY A 277 25.56 12.54 33.84
N TYR A 278 24.33 12.10 33.54
CA TYR A 278 24.06 10.87 32.80
C TYR A 278 23.82 11.16 31.32
N GLN A 279 24.19 10.20 30.48
CA GLN A 279 24.07 10.27 29.03
C GLN A 279 22.92 9.40 28.55
N SER A 280 22.06 9.93 27.69
CA SER A 280 21.11 9.14 26.88
C SER A 280 21.54 9.16 25.43
N ARG A 281 21.51 7.99 24.77
CA ARG A 281 21.86 7.86 23.36
C ARG A 281 20.86 7.00 22.61
N LEU A 282 20.47 7.46 21.43
CA LEU A 282 19.77 6.66 20.43
C LEU A 282 20.62 6.52 19.18
N LYS A 283 20.95 5.28 18.82
CA LYS A 283 21.61 4.92 17.58
C LYS A 283 20.58 4.48 16.54
N LEU A 284 20.65 5.05 15.34
CA LEU A 284 19.87 4.59 14.19
C LEU A 284 20.76 3.71 13.33
N ASN A 285 20.52 2.40 13.36
CA ASN A 285 21.37 1.44 12.69
C ASN A 285 21.23 1.54 11.16
N GLY A 286 22.36 1.69 10.45
CA GLY A 286 22.40 1.80 9.00
C GLY A 286 22.10 3.19 8.42
N ILE A 287 21.74 4.18 9.25
CA ILE A 287 21.35 5.52 8.79
C ILE A 287 22.50 6.51 8.94
N ASN A 288 22.95 7.12 7.84
CA ASN A 288 23.97 8.18 7.92
C ASN A 288 23.34 9.49 8.44
N PRO A 289 23.97 10.19 9.41
CA PRO A 289 23.43 11.43 9.98
C PRO A 289 23.20 12.56 8.95
N THR A 290 23.93 12.60 7.83
CA THR A 290 23.72 13.61 6.77
C THR A 290 22.45 13.38 5.95
N LEU A 291 21.82 12.21 6.09
CA LEU A 291 20.56 11.91 5.41
C LEU A 291 19.37 12.44 6.20
N LEU A 292 19.47 12.50 7.53
CA LEU A 292 18.38 12.91 8.43
C LEU A 292 17.92 14.35 8.16
N GLN A 293 16.62 14.55 8.27
CA GLN A 293 15.93 15.81 8.04
C GLN A 293 14.96 16.09 9.20
N ALA A 294 14.50 17.32 9.32
CA ALA A 294 13.51 17.68 10.34
C ALA A 294 12.21 16.85 10.28
N SER A 295 11.83 16.33 9.10
CA SER A 295 10.63 15.49 8.93
C SER A 295 10.74 14.10 9.57
N ASP A 296 11.95 13.63 9.87
CA ASP A 296 12.21 12.33 10.51
C ASP A 296 11.96 12.38 12.04
N PHE A 297 11.56 13.54 12.57
CA PHE A 297 11.43 13.79 14.00
C PHE A 297 10.06 14.38 14.36
N ILE A 298 9.63 14.11 15.60
CA ILE A 298 8.49 14.79 16.23
C ILE A 298 9.06 15.78 17.26
N PHE A 299 8.91 17.07 16.96
CA PHE A 299 9.35 18.17 17.82
C PHE A 299 8.25 18.62 18.77
N ASN A 300 8.66 19.26 19.86
CA ASN A 300 7.74 19.94 20.76
C ASN A 300 7.09 21.14 20.04
N THR A 301 5.77 21.23 20.08
CA THR A 301 4.98 22.30 19.45
C THR A 301 4.24 23.17 20.47
N ILE A 302 4.48 22.94 21.76
CA ILE A 302 3.80 23.61 22.85
C ILE A 302 4.51 24.95 23.10
N ASN A 303 3.87 26.05 22.71
CA ASN A 303 4.34 27.40 22.99
C ASN A 303 3.92 27.85 24.40
N LEU A 304 4.77 27.57 25.38
CA LEU A 304 4.56 27.91 26.79
C LEU A 304 5.85 28.45 27.37
N ASN A 305 5.78 29.52 28.14
CA ASN A 305 6.93 29.97 28.93
C ASN A 305 7.19 28.99 30.07
N GLN A 306 8.34 28.34 30.05
CA GLN A 306 8.76 27.31 30.98
C GLN A 306 9.87 27.79 31.92
N THR A 307 10.07 27.03 32.98
CA THR A 307 11.29 27.14 33.80
C THR A 307 11.92 25.76 33.87
N VAL A 308 13.05 25.60 33.19
CA VAL A 308 13.81 24.35 33.10
C VAL A 308 15.03 24.48 33.99
N ASN A 309 15.16 23.62 35.00
CA ASN A 309 16.32 23.64 35.89
C ASN A 309 17.12 22.34 35.72
N GLY A 310 18.44 22.48 35.66
CA GLY A 310 19.40 21.39 35.75
C GLY A 310 19.63 20.95 37.20
N SER A 311 20.74 20.29 37.41
CA SER A 311 21.11 19.60 38.63
C SER A 311 22.02 20.45 39.53
N ASP A 312 21.69 20.53 40.83
CA ASP A 312 22.56 21.14 41.86
C ASP A 312 23.29 20.05 42.67
N SER A 313 23.38 18.84 42.12
CA SER A 313 23.77 17.61 42.83
C SER A 313 25.30 17.47 42.97
N SER A 314 26.05 17.85 41.94
CA SER A 314 27.51 17.69 41.90
C SER A 314 28.19 18.66 40.92
N SER A 315 29.50 18.88 41.06
CA SER A 315 30.28 19.72 40.12
C SER A 315 30.72 18.97 38.86
N SER A 316 30.19 17.78 38.60
CA SER A 316 30.48 16.94 37.43
C SER A 316 29.21 16.56 36.66
N ALA A 317 28.05 17.03 37.11
CA ALA A 317 26.76 16.72 36.52
C ALA A 317 26.43 17.74 35.42
N ASN A 318 27.14 17.66 34.30
CA ASN A 318 26.88 18.54 33.16
C ASN A 318 25.48 18.26 32.60
N ASP A 319 24.69 19.32 32.44
CA ASP A 319 23.33 19.27 31.92
C ASP A 319 23.22 19.84 30.50
N GLN A 320 22.31 19.28 29.71
CA GLN A 320 21.82 19.90 28.49
C GLN A 320 20.35 20.25 28.66
N LEU A 321 20.02 21.53 28.61
CA LEU A 321 18.67 22.03 28.86
C LEU A 321 18.12 22.69 27.59
N PHE A 322 16.85 22.44 27.28
CA PHE A 322 16.14 22.97 26.11
C PHE A 322 14.90 23.74 26.56
N GLY A 323 14.80 25.02 26.17
CA GLY A 323 13.66 25.89 26.44
C GLY A 323 12.47 25.54 25.57
N GLY A 324 12.70 25.53 24.25
CA GLY A 324 11.70 25.16 23.27
C GLY A 324 11.03 26.39 22.67
N LEU A 325 9.70 26.40 22.67
CA LEU A 325 8.90 27.54 22.20
C LEU A 325 8.40 28.36 23.38
N GLY A 326 8.64 29.67 23.34
CA GLY A 326 8.14 30.60 24.35
C GLY A 326 9.28 31.36 25.00
N ASN A 327 8.97 32.24 25.95
CA ASN A 327 10.01 33.00 26.66
C ASN A 327 10.39 32.24 27.92
N ASP A 328 11.46 31.47 27.85
CA ASP A 328 11.81 30.45 28.83
C ASP A 328 12.84 30.95 29.85
N THR A 329 12.93 30.25 30.97
CA THR A 329 13.97 30.45 31.97
C THR A 329 14.72 29.15 32.22
N LEU A 330 15.99 29.10 31.79
CA LEU A 330 16.86 27.94 31.95
C LEU A 330 17.88 28.21 33.06
N ARG A 331 18.07 27.26 33.97
CA ARG A 331 19.07 27.35 35.06
C ARG A 331 19.93 26.08 35.13
N GLY A 332 21.23 26.17 34.83
CA GLY A 332 22.17 25.03 34.90
C GLY A 332 22.56 24.65 36.34
N PHE A 333 22.78 25.66 37.18
CA PHE A 333 23.24 25.57 38.57
C PHE A 333 24.72 25.25 38.73
N ARG A 334 25.16 23.99 38.66
CA ARG A 334 26.57 23.61 38.89
C ARG A 334 27.04 22.70 37.76
N ALA A 335 28.36 22.69 37.56
CA ALA A 335 29.04 21.94 36.51
C ALA A 335 29.04 22.71 35.18
N ASN A 336 29.51 22.09 34.11
CA ASN A 336 29.66 22.76 32.82
C ASN A 336 28.44 22.44 31.96
N ASP A 337 27.46 23.33 31.96
CA ASP A 337 26.16 23.09 31.36
C ASP A 337 26.05 23.65 29.96
N THR A 338 25.12 23.11 29.17
CA THR A 338 24.74 23.67 27.87
C THR A 338 23.25 23.99 27.86
N LEU A 339 22.93 25.27 27.67
CA LEU A 339 21.55 25.77 27.70
C LEU A 339 21.17 26.26 26.30
N PHE A 340 20.03 25.79 25.80
CA PHE A 340 19.45 26.19 24.51
C PHE A 340 18.11 26.89 24.75
N GLY A 341 18.04 28.21 24.54
CA GLY A 341 16.80 28.98 24.62
C GLY A 341 15.81 28.59 23.53
N GLU A 342 16.32 28.50 22.29
CA GLU A 342 15.55 28.22 21.06
C GLU A 342 14.69 29.40 20.59
N GLN A 343 13.36 29.35 20.65
CA GLN A 343 12.50 30.41 20.12
C GLN A 343 11.85 31.20 21.25
N GLY A 344 12.17 32.48 21.37
CA GLY A 344 11.54 33.40 22.30
C GLY A 344 12.55 34.34 22.92
N ASP A 345 12.09 35.22 23.81
CA ASP A 345 13.00 36.08 24.57
C ASP A 345 13.41 35.37 25.87
N ASP A 346 14.53 34.65 25.82
CA ASP A 346 14.89 33.70 26.85
C ASP A 346 15.79 34.27 27.95
N ARG A 347 15.71 33.64 29.12
CA ARG A 347 16.56 33.92 30.27
C ARG A 347 17.41 32.70 30.59
N LEU A 348 18.72 32.80 30.39
CA LEU A 348 19.66 31.70 30.59
C LEU A 348 20.62 31.99 31.76
N GLU A 349 20.65 31.11 32.75
CA GLU A 349 21.50 31.19 33.94
C GLU A 349 22.36 29.92 34.01
N GLY A 350 23.61 29.98 33.53
CA GLY A 350 24.53 28.83 33.57
C GLY A 350 24.79 28.37 35.00
N GLY A 351 25.09 29.31 35.89
CA GLY A 351 25.42 29.00 37.28
C GLY A 351 26.92 28.84 37.41
N SER A 352 27.40 27.90 38.22
CA SER A 352 28.82 27.71 38.47
C SER A 352 29.45 26.65 37.58
N GLY A 353 30.45 27.03 36.81
CA GLY A 353 31.16 26.14 35.90
C GLY A 353 31.61 26.92 34.68
N ASN A 354 31.99 26.21 33.63
CA ASN A 354 32.24 26.81 32.33
C ASN A 354 31.09 26.41 31.41
N ASP A 355 30.12 27.31 31.27
CA ASP A 355 28.86 26.98 30.61
C ASP A 355 28.86 27.41 29.14
N THR A 356 27.94 26.83 28.38
CA THR A 356 27.68 27.22 26.99
C THR A 356 26.21 27.61 26.85
N LEU A 357 25.94 28.84 26.47
CA LEU A 357 24.59 29.39 26.39
C LEU A 357 24.26 29.79 24.95
N TYR A 358 23.23 29.18 24.39
CA TYR A 358 22.67 29.51 23.09
C TYR A 358 21.34 30.24 23.28
N GLY A 359 21.31 31.54 22.96
CA GLY A 359 20.07 32.33 23.03
C GLY A 359 19.03 31.81 22.04
N GLY A 360 19.41 31.75 20.77
CA GLY A 360 18.51 31.30 19.70
C GLY A 360 17.87 32.49 18.99
N LEU A 361 16.59 32.37 18.65
CA LEU A 361 15.80 33.42 18.03
C LEU A 361 15.07 34.23 19.10
N GLY A 362 15.44 35.49 19.23
CA GLY A 362 14.76 36.41 20.14
C GLY A 362 15.75 37.34 20.81
N ASP A 363 15.30 37.96 21.89
CA ASP A 363 15.98 39.06 22.56
C ASP A 363 16.49 38.63 23.95
N ASP A 364 17.47 37.74 23.95
CA ASP A 364 17.87 36.86 25.04
C ASP A 364 18.77 37.50 26.09
N THR A 365 18.69 36.97 27.32
CA THR A 365 19.41 37.45 28.50
C THR A 365 20.19 36.34 29.18
N ALA A 366 21.52 36.42 29.18
CA ALA A 366 22.37 35.62 30.06
C ALA A 366 22.51 36.28 31.45
N VAL A 367 22.48 35.47 32.50
CA VAL A 367 22.35 35.93 33.89
C VAL A 367 23.58 35.53 34.70
N TYR A 368 24.11 36.49 35.44
CA TYR A 368 25.28 36.35 36.28
C TYR A 368 24.97 36.73 37.72
N SER A 369 25.53 35.97 38.67
CA SER A 369 25.20 36.08 40.09
C SER A 369 25.91 37.25 40.80
N GLY A 370 26.91 37.86 40.15
CA GLY A 370 27.75 38.94 40.67
C GLY A 370 27.55 40.32 40.06
N ASN A 371 28.25 41.31 40.62
CA ASN A 371 28.27 42.67 40.07
C ASN A 371 29.12 42.72 38.79
N ARG A 372 28.75 43.57 37.84
CA ARG A 372 29.45 43.74 36.54
C ARG A 372 30.95 43.95 36.68
N SER A 373 31.42 44.64 37.73
CA SER A 373 32.85 44.91 37.93
C SER A 373 33.71 43.67 38.17
N GLN A 374 33.09 42.51 38.43
CA GLN A 374 33.75 41.24 38.70
C GLN A 374 33.93 40.37 37.45
N TYR A 375 33.44 40.82 36.29
CA TYR A 375 33.48 40.06 35.05
C TYR A 375 34.25 40.81 33.96
N SER A 376 35.02 40.06 33.19
CA SER A 376 35.59 40.49 31.91
C SER A 376 34.97 39.69 30.78
N TRP A 377 34.94 40.23 29.58
CA TRP A 377 34.54 39.45 28.40
C TRP A 377 35.40 39.78 27.20
N ILE A 378 35.50 38.82 26.30
CA ILE A 378 36.07 38.96 24.97
C ILE A 378 34.99 38.58 23.94
N SER A 379 34.97 39.29 22.82
CA SER A 379 34.14 38.95 21.67
C SER A 379 35.05 38.44 20.55
N ASN A 380 34.69 37.32 19.94
CA ASN A 380 35.35 36.80 18.75
C ASN A 380 34.29 36.33 17.75
N GLN A 381 34.13 37.07 16.65
CA GLN A 381 33.12 36.79 15.61
C GLN A 381 31.69 36.60 16.17
N GLY A 382 31.28 37.44 17.12
CA GLY A 382 29.94 37.39 17.71
C GLY A 382 29.74 36.32 18.80
N VAL A 383 30.74 35.51 19.12
CA VAL A 383 30.76 34.65 20.31
C VAL A 383 31.38 35.43 21.46
N PHE A 384 30.64 35.56 22.56
CA PHE A 384 31.14 36.22 23.77
C PHE A 384 31.63 35.18 24.76
N THR A 385 32.89 35.29 25.17
CA THR A 385 33.40 34.54 26.31
C THR A 385 33.40 35.45 27.54
N ILE A 386 32.53 35.16 28.51
CA ILE A 386 32.44 35.87 29.79
C ILE A 386 33.32 35.14 30.80
N THR A 387 34.13 35.88 31.55
CA THR A 387 35.06 35.32 32.55
C THR A 387 34.80 36.00 33.88
N ASP A 388 34.40 35.20 34.87
CA ASP A 388 34.30 35.61 36.25
C ASP A 388 35.68 35.63 36.92
N SER A 389 36.00 36.74 37.59
CA SER A 389 37.24 36.88 38.37
C SER A 389 37.13 36.30 39.78
N VAL A 390 35.93 35.89 40.21
CA VAL A 390 35.67 35.26 41.52
C VAL A 390 35.66 33.75 41.37
N ALA A 391 36.54 33.06 42.09
CA ALA A 391 36.64 31.61 42.03
C ALA A 391 35.37 30.89 42.54
N ASN A 392 34.99 29.80 41.85
CA ASN A 392 33.87 28.91 42.18
C ASN A 392 32.48 29.59 42.18
N ARG A 393 32.33 30.64 41.38
CA ARG A 393 31.02 31.23 41.03
C ARG A 393 30.78 30.96 39.56
N ASP A 394 30.57 31.95 38.69
CA ASP A 394 30.04 31.71 37.34
C ASP A 394 31.10 31.32 36.29
N GLY A 395 32.33 30.99 36.72
CA GLY A 395 33.43 30.51 35.87
C GLY A 395 33.64 31.22 34.51
N ILE A 396 33.77 30.44 33.43
CA ILE A 396 34.08 30.92 32.07
C ILE A 396 33.02 30.42 31.08
N ASP A 397 32.15 31.32 30.64
CA ASP A 397 31.00 30.97 29.82
C ASP A 397 31.17 31.41 28.37
N ASN A 398 30.68 30.61 27.44
CA ASN A 398 30.60 30.95 26.02
C ASN A 398 29.15 31.18 25.59
N LEU A 399 28.90 32.34 24.99
CA LEU A 399 27.56 32.82 24.67
C LEU A 399 27.43 32.99 23.16
N TYR A 400 26.38 32.38 22.62
CA TYR A 400 26.02 32.39 21.21
C TYR A 400 24.65 33.04 21.07
N GLY A 401 24.57 34.14 20.33
CA GLY A 401 23.28 34.81 20.06
C GLY A 401 22.60 35.43 21.29
N ILE A 402 23.36 35.87 22.30
CA ILE A 402 22.81 36.58 23.49
C ILE A 402 22.94 38.09 23.32
N GLN A 403 21.87 38.84 23.61
CA GLN A 403 21.82 40.31 23.42
C GLN A 403 21.99 41.07 24.74
N LYS A 404 21.68 40.46 25.89
CA LYS A 404 21.71 41.11 27.21
C LYS A 404 22.49 40.26 28.22
N LEU A 405 23.35 40.91 29.00
CA LEU A 405 23.99 40.34 30.18
C LEU A 405 23.40 40.99 31.43
N GLN A 406 22.74 40.21 32.27
CA GLN A 406 22.21 40.66 33.55
C GLN A 406 23.18 40.30 34.67
N PHE A 407 23.77 41.33 35.29
CA PHE A 407 24.55 41.24 36.53
C PHE A 407 23.67 41.63 37.73
N SER A 408 24.14 41.38 38.95
CA SER A 408 23.38 41.70 40.17
C SER A 408 23.18 43.20 40.40
N ASP A 409 23.99 44.07 39.78
CA ASP A 409 23.94 45.53 39.91
C ASP A 409 23.44 46.26 38.65
N GLN A 410 23.45 45.63 37.48
CA GLN A 410 23.03 46.25 36.21
C GLN A 410 22.80 45.23 35.07
N ILE A 411 22.10 45.65 34.03
CA ILE A 411 21.98 44.92 32.76
C ILE A 411 22.82 45.64 31.71
N VAL A 412 23.64 44.90 30.96
CA VAL A 412 24.44 45.41 29.85
C VAL A 412 23.98 44.77 28.55
N THR A 413 23.57 45.58 27.58
CA THR A 413 23.32 45.11 26.22
C THR A 413 24.64 44.87 25.50
N ILE A 414 24.87 43.65 25.04
CA ILE A 414 26.03 43.23 24.27
C ILE A 414 25.57 42.96 22.83
N ALA A 415 25.46 44.01 22.01
CA ALA A 415 25.21 43.80 20.59
C ALA A 415 26.43 43.08 19.97
N PRO A 416 26.24 42.10 19.06
CA PRO A 416 27.37 41.42 18.43
C PRO A 416 28.22 42.42 17.62
N GLU A 417 29.54 42.34 17.79
CA GLU A 417 30.50 43.10 16.99
C GLU A 417 30.64 42.41 15.62
N GLU A 418 30.27 43.10 14.54
CA GLU A 418 30.25 42.56 13.16
C GLU A 418 31.66 42.19 12.68
N ASP A 419 31.90 40.91 12.35
CA ASP A 419 33.13 40.49 11.67
C ASP A 419 33.13 41.01 10.22
N PHE A 420 34.10 41.88 9.88
CA PHE A 420 34.11 42.54 8.57
C PHE A 420 34.66 41.62 7.47
N PRO A 421 33.94 41.42 6.36
CA PRO A 421 34.38 40.58 5.24
C PRO A 421 35.65 41.07 4.52
N SER A 422 36.40 40.18 3.85
CA SER A 422 37.59 40.50 3.02
C SER A 422 37.27 40.58 1.53
N ILE A 423 37.91 41.50 0.78
CA ILE A 423 37.63 41.78 -0.65
C ILE A 423 38.85 41.59 -1.55
N THR A 424 38.72 40.80 -2.62
CA THR A 424 39.73 40.62 -3.68
C THR A 424 39.22 41.11 -5.05
N LEU A 425 40.13 41.42 -5.98
CA LEU A 425 39.84 41.95 -7.32
C LEU A 425 40.62 41.20 -8.41
N ALA A 426 39.95 40.88 -9.53
CA ALA A 426 40.54 40.31 -10.74
C ALA A 426 39.81 40.79 -12.01
N VAL A 427 40.46 40.69 -13.19
CA VAL A 427 39.85 41.03 -14.50
C VAL A 427 39.90 39.85 -15.46
N SER A 428 38.81 39.61 -16.19
CA SER A 428 38.76 38.65 -17.29
C SER A 428 37.72 39.08 -18.33
N PRO A 429 38.02 39.01 -19.64
CA PRO A 429 39.34 38.75 -20.24
C PRO A 429 40.36 39.86 -19.95
N SER A 430 41.66 39.64 -20.22
CA SER A 430 42.72 40.63 -19.99
C SER A 430 42.88 41.66 -21.12
N SER A 431 42.28 41.43 -22.29
CA SER A 431 42.24 42.34 -23.43
C SER A 431 40.95 42.17 -24.22
N VAL A 432 40.41 43.27 -24.74
CA VAL A 432 39.23 43.33 -25.59
C VAL A 432 39.47 44.26 -26.78
N THR A 433 38.70 44.10 -27.85
CA THR A 433 38.66 45.01 -29.00
C THR A 433 37.77 46.21 -28.70
N GLU A 434 38.02 47.33 -29.37
CA GLU A 434 37.20 48.54 -29.34
C GLU A 434 35.91 48.42 -30.19
N ASP A 435 35.46 47.19 -30.41
CA ASP A 435 34.23 46.90 -31.17
C ASP A 435 32.98 46.86 -30.27
N GLY A 436 33.15 47.08 -28.96
CA GLY A 436 32.10 47.01 -27.95
C GLY A 436 31.49 45.60 -27.78
N THR A 437 32.14 44.56 -28.32
CA THR A 437 31.60 43.19 -28.28
C THR A 437 31.96 42.45 -27.01
N GLN A 438 33.06 42.84 -26.35
CA GLN A 438 33.52 42.24 -25.11
C GLN A 438 33.90 43.31 -24.10
N ASN A 439 33.49 43.07 -22.86
CA ASN A 439 33.80 43.96 -21.75
C ASN A 439 34.99 43.43 -20.97
N LEU A 440 35.77 44.35 -20.41
CA LEU A 440 36.67 44.01 -19.31
C LEU A 440 35.83 43.90 -18.03
N ILE A 441 35.66 42.68 -17.51
CA ILE A 441 34.87 42.45 -16.30
C ILE A 441 35.80 42.37 -15.11
N TYR A 442 35.72 43.39 -14.25
CA TYR A 442 36.41 43.43 -12.98
C TYR A 442 35.53 42.84 -11.88
N THR A 443 35.90 41.67 -11.38
CA THR A 443 35.13 40.95 -10.36
C THR A 443 35.73 41.17 -8.98
N PHE A 444 34.89 41.67 -8.09
CA PHE A 444 35.17 41.84 -6.67
C PHE A 444 34.57 40.64 -5.93
N THR A 445 35.38 39.95 -5.14
CA THR A 445 34.94 38.76 -4.39
C THR A 445 35.02 39.04 -2.90
N ARG A 446 33.90 38.85 -2.20
CA ARG A 446 33.71 39.00 -0.75
C ARG A 446 33.79 37.65 -0.06
N THR A 447 34.64 37.54 0.95
CA THR A 447 34.80 36.34 1.79
C THR A 447 34.54 36.72 3.25
N GLY A 448 33.58 36.06 3.90
CA GLY A 448 33.06 36.41 5.25
C GLY A 448 31.54 36.58 5.23
N SER A 449 30.96 37.24 6.25
CA SER A 449 29.52 37.56 6.32
C SER A 449 29.05 38.21 5.03
N THR A 450 27.94 37.75 4.44
CA THR A 450 27.29 38.35 3.25
C THR A 450 25.96 39.04 3.59
N THR A 451 25.49 38.91 4.83
CA THR A 451 24.13 39.23 5.26
C THR A 451 23.74 40.68 4.98
N ASN A 452 24.63 41.62 5.32
CA ASN A 452 24.40 43.05 5.09
C ASN A 452 25.01 43.52 3.77
N PRO A 453 24.38 44.47 3.06
CA PRO A 453 24.97 45.09 1.89
C PRO A 453 26.28 45.82 2.26
N LEU A 454 27.26 45.81 1.36
CA LEU A 454 28.60 46.35 1.60
C LEU A 454 29.08 47.20 0.43
N THR A 455 29.56 48.41 0.69
CA THR A 455 30.15 49.28 -0.33
C THR A 455 31.68 49.22 -0.27
N VAL A 456 32.32 48.91 -1.41
CA VAL A 456 33.78 48.80 -1.56
C VAL A 456 34.27 49.87 -2.54
N ASN A 457 35.31 50.61 -2.17
CA ASN A 457 35.86 51.68 -3.02
C ASN A 457 37.12 51.22 -3.78
N TYR A 458 37.37 51.83 -4.95
CA TYR A 458 38.58 51.60 -5.76
C TYR A 458 38.99 52.87 -6.51
N SER A 459 40.25 52.93 -6.98
CA SER A 459 40.75 53.98 -7.86
C SER A 459 40.94 53.48 -9.30
N ILE A 460 40.73 54.37 -10.27
CA ILE A 460 40.81 54.11 -11.71
C ILE A 460 42.07 54.79 -12.29
N GLY A 461 42.81 54.10 -13.16
CA GLY A 461 43.94 54.62 -13.97
C GLY A 461 44.03 53.92 -15.34
N GLY A 462 45.11 54.13 -16.09
CA GLY A 462 45.28 53.57 -17.45
C GLY A 462 45.61 54.65 -18.50
N THR A 463 45.73 54.26 -19.77
CA THR A 463 45.82 55.20 -20.92
C THR A 463 44.47 55.52 -21.53
N ALA A 464 43.51 54.60 -21.41
CA ALA A 464 42.12 54.83 -21.77
C ALA A 464 41.46 55.73 -20.71
N THR A 465 40.60 56.63 -21.16
CA THR A 465 39.97 57.71 -20.41
C THR A 465 38.55 57.33 -20.03
N ASN A 466 38.28 57.27 -18.71
CA ASN A 466 36.96 56.97 -18.17
C ASN A 466 35.89 57.95 -18.71
N GLY A 467 34.88 57.42 -19.39
CA GLY A 467 33.80 58.18 -20.01
C GLY A 467 34.10 58.72 -21.41
N THR A 468 35.25 58.40 -22.00
CA THR A 468 35.56 58.66 -23.42
C THR A 468 35.81 57.34 -24.14
N ASP A 469 36.84 56.60 -23.73
CA ASP A 469 37.29 55.38 -24.42
C ASP A 469 36.59 54.12 -23.86
N TYR A 470 35.93 54.25 -22.71
CA TYR A 470 35.01 53.28 -22.13
C TYR A 470 33.94 53.98 -21.29
N ALA A 471 32.80 53.32 -21.10
CA ALA A 471 31.68 53.88 -20.36
C ALA A 471 32.09 54.31 -18.94
N SER A 472 31.53 55.44 -18.47
CA SER A 472 31.87 55.98 -17.16
C SER A 472 31.54 54.98 -16.04
N ILE A 473 32.56 54.39 -15.42
CA ILE A 473 32.39 53.49 -14.27
C ILE A 473 32.39 54.26 -12.95
N PRO A 474 31.70 53.75 -11.90
CA PRO A 474 31.71 54.37 -10.58
C PRO A 474 33.10 54.30 -9.92
N THR A 475 33.28 54.95 -8.77
CA THR A 475 34.52 54.85 -7.97
C THR A 475 34.41 53.82 -6.84
N GLY A 476 33.36 52.99 -6.87
CA GLY A 476 33.08 51.96 -5.88
C GLY A 476 32.01 50.99 -6.38
N VAL A 477 31.86 49.87 -5.69
CA VAL A 477 30.91 48.80 -6.00
C VAL A 477 30.12 48.40 -4.75
N ILE A 478 28.86 48.02 -4.92
CA ILE A 478 27.98 47.59 -3.83
C ILE A 478 27.75 46.08 -3.94
N PHE A 479 28.08 45.33 -2.89
CA PHE A 479 27.57 43.98 -2.68
C PHE A 479 26.16 44.08 -2.11
N ALA A 480 25.19 43.48 -2.77
CA ALA A 480 23.86 43.32 -2.20
C ALA A 480 23.90 42.39 -0.97
N ALA A 481 22.89 42.49 -0.10
CA ALA A 481 22.67 41.51 0.97
C ALA A 481 22.68 40.09 0.40
N ASN A 482 23.33 39.17 1.09
CA ASN A 482 23.57 37.78 0.72
C ASN A 482 24.41 37.56 -0.57
N SER A 483 25.00 38.61 -1.16
CA SER A 483 25.88 38.47 -2.33
C SER A 483 27.36 38.35 -1.94
N ALA A 484 28.02 37.33 -2.47
CA ALA A 484 29.47 37.10 -2.31
C ALA A 484 30.31 37.76 -3.42
N THR A 485 29.70 38.25 -4.49
CA THR A 485 30.39 38.90 -5.61
C THR A 485 29.73 40.20 -6.00
N ALA A 486 30.54 41.11 -6.54
CA ALA A 486 30.07 42.31 -7.22
C ALA A 486 31.01 42.60 -8.39
N THR A 487 30.49 43.16 -9.48
CA THR A 487 31.29 43.38 -10.69
C THR A 487 31.27 44.85 -11.09
N VAL A 488 32.37 45.27 -11.72
CA VAL A 488 32.47 46.52 -12.46
C VAL A 488 32.77 46.13 -13.90
N ILE A 489 31.87 46.53 -14.77
CA ILE A 489 31.98 46.26 -16.19
C ILE A 489 32.59 47.51 -16.83
N VAL A 490 33.78 47.34 -17.41
CA VAL A 490 34.40 48.32 -18.28
C VAL A 490 34.00 47.94 -19.70
N ASP A 491 33.14 48.77 -20.27
CA ASP A 491 32.54 48.61 -21.59
C ASP A 491 33.25 49.58 -22.55
N PRO A 492 34.15 49.10 -23.43
CA PRO A 492 34.83 49.95 -24.40
C PRO A 492 33.85 50.74 -25.24
N THR A 493 34.11 52.03 -25.43
CA THR A 493 33.22 52.89 -26.23
C THR A 493 33.58 52.67 -27.68
N ALA A 494 32.85 51.76 -28.34
CA ALA A 494 33.05 51.52 -29.76
C ALA A 494 32.86 52.82 -30.55
N ASP A 495 33.82 53.13 -31.40
CA ASP A 495 33.71 54.24 -32.32
C ASP A 495 34.08 53.82 -33.75
N THR A 496 34.45 54.79 -34.59
CA THR A 496 34.82 54.53 -36.00
C THR A 496 36.11 55.25 -36.37
N THR A 497 36.80 55.74 -35.34
CA THR A 497 37.93 56.63 -35.38
C THR A 497 39.16 55.76 -35.32
N VAL A 498 39.81 55.52 -36.46
CA VAL A 498 41.04 54.73 -36.49
C VAL A 498 42.09 55.30 -35.52
N GLU A 499 42.38 54.55 -34.45
CA GLU A 499 43.25 54.93 -33.33
C GLU A 499 44.24 53.80 -32.92
N SER A 500 44.82 53.87 -31.70
CA SER A 500 45.86 52.94 -31.22
C SER A 500 45.48 52.27 -29.90
N ASP A 501 45.85 51.00 -29.69
CA ASP A 501 45.50 50.23 -28.48
C ASP A 501 45.79 50.93 -27.13
N GLU A 502 44.85 50.81 -26.17
CA GLU A 502 44.80 51.53 -24.89
C GLU A 502 44.64 50.60 -23.64
N THR A 503 44.73 51.12 -22.41
CA THR A 503 44.69 50.34 -21.13
C THR A 503 43.80 50.93 -20.05
N VAL A 504 43.18 50.08 -19.21
CA VAL A 504 42.35 50.42 -18.03
C VAL A 504 42.89 49.70 -16.79
N ILE A 505 43.05 50.41 -15.66
CA ILE A 505 43.66 49.88 -14.42
C ILE A 505 42.78 50.17 -13.19
N LEU A 506 42.46 49.15 -12.40
CA LEU A 506 41.70 49.27 -11.14
C LEU A 506 42.51 48.82 -9.92
N THR A 507 42.48 49.61 -8.85
CA THR A 507 43.17 49.33 -7.58
C THR A 507 42.21 49.45 -6.39
N LEU A 508 42.13 48.40 -5.56
CA LEU A 508 41.30 48.40 -4.36
C LEU A 508 41.75 49.45 -3.34
N ALA A 509 40.80 50.21 -2.79
CA ALA A 509 41.05 51.20 -1.74
C ALA A 509 40.66 50.67 -0.36
N ALA A 510 41.36 51.12 0.68
CA ALA A 510 40.98 50.87 2.07
C ALA A 510 39.64 51.54 2.40
N GLY A 511 38.79 50.88 3.19
CA GLY A 511 37.46 51.35 3.56
C GLY A 511 36.99 50.84 4.93
N THR A 512 35.78 51.24 5.31
CA THR A 512 35.09 50.77 6.54
C THR A 512 34.19 49.60 6.19
N GLY A 513 34.10 48.58 7.06
CA GLY A 513 33.20 47.45 6.80
C GLY A 513 33.84 46.25 6.11
N TYR A 514 35.12 46.32 5.72
CA TYR A 514 35.83 45.25 5.01
C TYR A 514 37.36 45.37 5.12
N THR A 515 38.08 44.29 4.77
CA THR A 515 39.55 44.28 4.61
C THR A 515 39.97 44.09 3.14
N VAL A 516 41.11 44.64 2.72
CA VAL A 516 41.62 44.57 1.33
C VAL A 516 42.50 43.34 1.15
N GLY A 517 42.03 42.38 0.33
CA GLY A 517 42.73 41.14 0.00
C GLY A 517 43.66 41.22 -1.21
N THR A 518 43.31 41.99 -2.26
CA THR A 518 44.20 42.22 -3.42
C THR A 518 44.93 43.56 -3.29
N THR A 519 46.25 43.53 -3.08
CA THR A 519 47.06 44.73 -2.83
C THR A 519 47.75 45.31 -4.08
N THR A 520 47.72 44.59 -5.21
CA THR A 520 48.29 45.02 -6.50
C THR A 520 47.21 45.51 -7.46
N ALA A 521 47.54 46.49 -8.30
CA ALA A 521 46.64 46.98 -9.35
C ALA A 521 46.34 45.90 -10.42
N VAL A 522 45.11 45.87 -10.92
CA VAL A 522 44.63 44.94 -11.95
C VAL A 522 44.45 45.71 -13.26
N THR A 523 44.98 45.20 -14.38
CA THR A 523 45.05 45.90 -15.69
C THR A 523 44.34 45.12 -16.80
N GLY A 524 43.60 45.82 -17.67
CA GLY A 524 43.08 45.30 -18.95
C GLY A 524 43.37 46.24 -20.13
N THR A 525 43.30 45.72 -21.37
CA THR A 525 43.65 46.43 -22.63
C THR A 525 42.46 46.53 -23.59
N ILE A 526 42.35 47.63 -24.35
CA ILE A 526 41.39 47.88 -25.46
C ILE A 526 42.18 48.01 -26.79
N THR A 527 41.82 47.33 -27.88
CA THR A 527 42.57 47.35 -29.17
C THR A 527 41.76 47.85 -30.38
N ASN A 528 42.36 48.62 -31.30
CA ASN A 528 41.68 49.30 -32.44
C ASN A 528 41.33 48.39 -33.64
N ASP A 529 40.15 48.56 -34.24
CA ASP A 529 39.60 47.69 -35.30
C ASP A 529 39.01 48.39 -36.56
N ASP A 530 39.24 49.70 -36.77
CA ASP A 530 38.42 50.54 -37.68
C ASP A 530 38.69 50.59 -39.22
N PHE A 531 39.47 49.69 -39.84
CA PHE A 531 39.60 49.67 -41.33
C PHE A 531 38.35 49.09 -42.02
N PRO A 532 37.86 49.68 -43.14
CA PRO A 532 36.64 49.16 -43.72
C PRO A 532 36.83 47.81 -44.44
N SER A 533 36.06 46.80 -44.05
CA SER A 533 36.08 45.45 -44.62
C SER A 533 34.92 45.26 -45.59
N ILE A 534 35.17 44.65 -46.75
CA ILE A 534 34.14 44.36 -47.74
C ILE A 534 33.83 42.88 -47.78
N THR A 535 32.60 42.55 -47.42
CA THR A 535 32.03 41.22 -47.61
C THR A 535 31.06 41.23 -48.77
N LEU A 536 30.90 40.06 -49.40
CA LEU A 536 29.92 39.80 -50.44
C LEU A 536 29.07 38.63 -49.97
N ALA A 537 27.76 38.81 -50.07
CA ALA A 537 26.80 37.74 -49.86
C ALA A 537 25.73 37.83 -50.93
N VAL A 538 25.10 36.71 -51.23
CA VAL A 538 23.89 36.66 -52.05
C VAL A 538 22.74 36.20 -51.16
N SER A 539 21.64 36.94 -51.21
CA SER A 539 20.41 36.55 -50.51
C SER A 539 19.20 36.83 -51.40
N PRO A 540 18.29 35.86 -51.56
CA PRO A 540 18.44 34.45 -51.17
C PRO A 540 19.60 33.75 -51.93
N SER A 541 20.11 32.62 -51.43
CA SER A 541 21.20 31.85 -52.08
C SER A 541 20.73 31.03 -53.28
N SER A 542 19.43 30.84 -53.39
CA SER A 542 18.78 30.27 -54.55
C SER A 542 17.43 30.94 -54.73
N VAL A 543 16.99 31.07 -55.98
CA VAL A 543 15.66 31.52 -56.37
C VAL A 543 15.08 30.52 -57.36
N THR A 544 13.77 30.39 -57.35
CA THR A 544 13.03 29.65 -58.37
C THR A 544 13.01 30.44 -59.68
N GLU A 545 12.92 29.73 -60.79
CA GLU A 545 12.74 30.30 -62.13
C GLU A 545 11.29 30.83 -62.34
N ASP A 546 10.66 31.39 -61.31
CA ASP A 546 9.29 31.91 -61.37
C ASP A 546 9.23 33.41 -61.69
N GLY A 547 10.41 34.07 -61.77
CA GLY A 547 10.55 35.50 -62.06
C GLY A 547 9.99 36.43 -60.98
N THR A 548 9.64 35.89 -59.80
CA THR A 548 9.06 36.65 -58.69
C THR A 548 10.11 37.09 -57.67
N THR A 549 11.19 36.33 -57.53
CA THR A 549 12.28 36.59 -56.60
C THR A 549 13.61 36.70 -57.33
N ASN A 550 14.49 37.57 -56.82
CA ASN A 550 15.78 37.86 -57.43
C ASN A 550 16.95 37.53 -56.51
N LEU A 551 18.06 37.11 -57.11
CA LEU A 551 19.32 36.95 -56.40
C LEU A 551 19.92 38.34 -56.17
N VAL A 552 19.95 38.79 -54.92
CA VAL A 552 20.54 40.09 -54.57
C VAL A 552 21.94 39.88 -54.00
N TYR A 553 22.95 40.17 -54.80
CA TYR A 553 24.33 40.20 -54.36
C TYR A 553 24.59 41.51 -53.63
N THR A 554 24.71 41.44 -52.32
CA THR A 554 24.94 42.58 -51.44
C THR A 554 26.41 42.63 -51.06
N PHE A 555 27.06 43.71 -51.47
CA PHE A 555 28.37 44.08 -51.01
C PHE A 555 28.17 44.91 -49.74
N THR A 556 28.75 44.45 -48.64
CA THR A 556 28.64 45.12 -47.35
C THR A 556 29.99 45.65 -46.96
N ARG A 557 30.03 46.95 -46.67
CA ARG A 557 31.17 47.65 -46.11
C ARG A 557 30.93 47.83 -44.62
N THR A 558 31.77 47.19 -43.81
CA THR A 558 31.89 47.47 -42.37
C THR A 558 33.05 48.44 -42.15
N GLY A 559 33.11 49.14 -41.02
CA GLY A 559 34.07 50.22 -40.75
C GLY A 559 33.69 51.56 -41.39
N SER A 560 34.62 52.52 -41.43
CA SER A 560 34.35 53.90 -41.88
C SER A 560 33.64 53.96 -43.24
N THR A 561 32.46 54.60 -43.30
CA THR A 561 31.68 54.82 -44.54
C THR A 561 31.82 56.23 -45.11
N THR A 562 32.52 57.12 -44.42
CA THR A 562 32.52 58.57 -44.64
C THR A 562 32.88 58.97 -46.07
N ASN A 563 33.82 58.26 -46.69
CA ASN A 563 34.28 58.50 -48.06
C ASN A 563 33.70 57.46 -49.02
N PRO A 564 33.38 57.83 -50.28
CA PRO A 564 32.95 56.86 -51.28
C PRO A 564 34.05 55.82 -51.53
N LEU A 565 33.64 54.58 -51.83
CA LEU A 565 34.56 53.46 -52.04
C LEU A 565 34.10 52.63 -53.24
N THR A 566 35.00 52.40 -54.18
CA THR A 566 34.74 51.54 -55.34
C THR A 566 35.36 50.16 -55.12
N VAL A 567 34.55 49.12 -55.31
CA VAL A 567 34.93 47.71 -55.13
C VAL A 567 34.77 46.96 -56.45
N ASN A 568 35.74 46.09 -56.74
CA ASN A 568 35.78 45.30 -57.96
C ASN A 568 35.27 43.88 -57.72
N TYR A 569 34.62 43.28 -58.74
CA TYR A 569 34.21 41.87 -58.71
C TYR A 569 34.31 41.19 -60.09
N THR A 570 34.18 39.87 -60.15
CA THR A 570 34.07 39.08 -61.41
C THR A 570 32.78 38.28 -61.44
N ILE A 571 32.28 37.92 -62.64
CA ILE A 571 31.05 37.13 -62.83
C ILE A 571 31.35 35.84 -63.60
N GLY A 572 30.79 34.71 -63.15
CA GLY A 572 30.78 33.40 -63.81
C GLY A 572 29.48 32.62 -63.52
N GLY A 573 29.48 31.31 -63.72
CA GLY A 573 28.31 30.43 -63.50
C GLY A 573 27.90 29.64 -64.75
N THR A 574 26.85 28.82 -64.62
CA THR A 574 26.25 28.05 -65.73
C THR A 574 25.10 28.78 -66.42
N ALA A 575 24.42 29.69 -65.71
CA ALA A 575 23.35 30.51 -66.25
C ALA A 575 23.90 31.59 -67.20
N THR A 576 23.18 31.84 -68.29
CA THR A 576 23.51 32.74 -69.38
C THR A 576 22.76 34.07 -69.25
N LEU A 577 23.50 35.17 -69.18
CA LEU A 577 22.92 36.52 -69.12
C LEU A 577 22.06 36.83 -70.37
N ASN A 578 20.83 37.25 -70.12
CA ASN A 578 19.73 37.54 -71.06
C ASN A 578 19.03 36.31 -71.67
N THR A 579 19.39 35.10 -71.28
CA THR A 579 18.56 33.91 -71.50
C THR A 579 17.89 33.59 -70.17
N ASP A 580 18.70 33.25 -69.17
CA ASP A 580 18.22 32.64 -67.91
C ASP A 580 18.08 33.71 -66.80
N TYR A 581 18.78 34.83 -66.93
CA TYR A 581 18.66 35.97 -66.01
C TYR A 581 19.04 37.33 -66.62
N THR A 582 18.60 38.42 -65.99
CA THR A 582 19.09 39.80 -66.25
C THR A 582 19.76 40.40 -65.00
N ARG A 583 20.54 41.49 -65.14
CA ARG A 583 21.31 42.08 -64.03
C ARG A 583 21.31 43.62 -64.03
N THR A 584 21.42 44.23 -62.84
CA THR A 584 21.74 45.65 -62.66
C THR A 584 23.22 45.99 -62.93
N GLY A 585 23.49 46.98 -63.78
CA GLY A 585 24.85 47.50 -64.07
C GLY A 585 25.59 46.76 -65.20
N THR A 586 26.62 47.40 -65.79
CA THR A 586 27.33 46.88 -66.98
C THR A 586 28.85 46.72 -66.83
N ASN A 587 29.44 47.28 -65.79
CA ASN A 587 30.88 47.26 -65.55
C ASN A 587 31.09 46.54 -64.21
N ASN A 588 31.86 45.45 -64.15
CA ASN A 588 32.01 44.54 -62.99
C ASN A 588 32.65 45.21 -61.73
N THR A 589 32.00 46.27 -61.26
CA THR A 589 32.41 47.16 -60.19
C THR A 589 31.14 47.61 -59.48
N VAL A 590 31.21 47.76 -58.18
CA VAL A 590 30.14 48.37 -57.39
C VAL A 590 30.71 49.56 -56.63
N THR A 591 29.95 50.64 -56.51
CA THR A 591 30.39 51.84 -55.81
C THR A 591 29.53 52.06 -54.58
N PHE A 592 30.16 52.06 -53.41
CA PHE A 592 29.59 52.61 -52.20
C PHE A 592 29.64 54.13 -52.30
N ALA A 593 28.48 54.77 -52.31
CA ALA A 593 28.41 56.22 -52.16
C ALA A 593 28.99 56.63 -50.78
N ALA A 594 29.39 57.90 -50.64
CA ALA A 594 29.78 58.43 -49.33
C ALA A 594 28.64 58.18 -48.31
N ASN A 595 28.99 57.67 -47.13
CA ASN A 595 28.06 57.25 -46.08
C ASN A 595 27.17 56.05 -46.44
N SER A 596 27.48 55.32 -47.52
CA SER A 596 26.79 54.06 -47.87
C SER A 596 27.56 52.87 -47.33
N ALA A 597 26.89 52.06 -46.50
CA ALA A 597 27.42 50.81 -45.97
C ALA A 597 27.15 49.60 -46.89
N THR A 598 26.25 49.74 -47.86
CA THR A 598 25.93 48.67 -48.81
C THR A 598 25.94 49.17 -50.25
N ALA A 599 26.14 48.23 -51.16
CA ALA A 599 25.85 48.41 -52.56
C ALA A 599 25.47 47.04 -53.16
N THR A 600 24.58 47.01 -54.14
CA THR A 600 23.99 45.75 -54.62
C THR A 600 24.19 45.54 -56.11
N VAL A 601 24.19 44.25 -56.48
CA VAL A 601 24.01 43.77 -57.84
C VAL A 601 22.83 42.81 -57.81
N THR A 602 21.73 43.18 -58.45
CA THR A 602 20.55 42.34 -58.55
C THR A 602 20.64 41.48 -59.80
N VAL A 603 20.26 40.22 -59.67
CA VAL A 603 20.15 39.20 -60.72
C VAL A 603 18.70 38.69 -60.72
N ASP A 604 17.95 39.00 -61.77
CA ASP A 604 16.54 38.66 -61.90
C ASP A 604 16.38 37.46 -62.85
N PRO A 605 15.87 36.28 -62.38
CA PRO A 605 15.60 35.12 -63.24
C PRO A 605 14.55 35.41 -64.31
N THR A 606 14.69 34.78 -65.47
CA THR A 606 13.69 34.83 -66.54
C THR A 606 12.72 33.66 -66.37
N ALA A 607 11.43 33.89 -66.10
CA ALA A 607 10.48 32.80 -65.89
C ALA A 607 10.02 32.11 -67.19
N ASP A 608 9.94 30.78 -67.18
CA ASP A 608 9.28 30.02 -68.23
C ASP A 608 8.45 28.79 -67.75
N THR A 609 8.31 27.76 -68.58
CA THR A 609 7.50 26.54 -68.28
C THR A 609 8.23 25.26 -68.72
N THR A 610 9.51 25.37 -69.00
CA THR A 610 10.34 24.31 -69.53
C THR A 610 11.09 23.65 -68.39
N VAL A 611 10.91 22.34 -68.25
CA VAL A 611 11.68 21.59 -67.26
C VAL A 611 13.16 21.57 -67.69
N GLU A 612 13.97 22.31 -66.96
CA GLU A 612 15.42 22.40 -67.13
C GLU A 612 16.19 21.98 -65.86
N SER A 613 17.52 22.10 -65.90
CA SER A 613 18.39 21.78 -64.76
C SER A 613 18.77 23.03 -64.00
N ASP A 614 18.89 22.96 -62.68
CA ASP A 614 19.33 24.10 -61.86
C ASP A 614 20.63 24.73 -62.37
N GLU A 615 20.62 26.06 -62.47
CA GLU A 615 21.70 26.85 -63.03
C GLU A 615 22.33 27.79 -61.98
N THR A 616 23.53 28.32 -62.25
CA THR A 616 24.29 29.13 -61.28
C THR A 616 24.73 30.48 -61.85
N VAL A 617 24.72 31.49 -60.99
CA VAL A 617 25.39 32.78 -61.19
C VAL A 617 26.42 32.93 -60.07
N ILE A 618 27.65 33.33 -60.38
CA ILE A 618 28.75 33.37 -59.40
C ILE A 618 29.43 34.74 -59.42
N LEU A 619 29.49 35.45 -58.29
CA LEU A 619 30.25 36.69 -58.13
C LEU A 619 31.44 36.48 -57.17
N THR A 620 32.62 37.02 -57.50
CA THR A 620 33.82 36.93 -56.64
C THR A 620 34.40 38.32 -56.40
N LEU A 621 34.65 38.69 -55.13
CA LEU A 621 35.32 39.93 -54.77
C LEU A 621 36.77 39.94 -55.27
N ALA A 622 37.21 41.06 -55.85
CA ALA A 622 38.58 41.26 -56.26
C ALA A 622 39.32 42.22 -55.31
N ALA A 623 40.63 41.98 -55.11
CA ALA A 623 41.49 42.82 -54.28
C ALA A 623 41.57 44.27 -54.83
N GLY A 624 41.69 45.24 -53.92
CA GLY A 624 41.76 46.67 -54.24
C GLY A 624 42.39 47.49 -53.11
N THR A 625 42.36 48.82 -53.24
CA THR A 625 42.97 49.76 -52.29
C THR A 625 41.92 50.39 -51.38
N GLY A 626 42.23 50.54 -50.08
CA GLY A 626 41.36 51.25 -49.13
C GLY A 626 40.27 50.40 -48.47
N TYR A 627 40.37 49.07 -48.59
CA TYR A 627 39.51 48.10 -47.91
C TYR A 627 40.22 46.76 -47.77
N THR A 628 39.76 45.93 -46.84
CA THR A 628 40.14 44.52 -46.76
C THR A 628 39.07 43.64 -47.43
N VAL A 629 39.48 42.56 -48.09
CA VAL A 629 38.54 41.58 -48.67
C VAL A 629 38.08 40.66 -47.54
N GLY A 630 36.86 40.87 -47.07
CA GLY A 630 36.23 40.04 -46.05
C GLY A 630 35.70 38.72 -46.59
N THR A 631 35.24 38.67 -47.84
CA THR A 631 34.80 37.42 -48.50
C THR A 631 35.78 36.98 -49.59
N THR A 632 36.61 35.99 -49.28
CA THR A 632 37.66 35.50 -50.19
C THR A 632 37.20 34.37 -51.12
N THR A 633 36.04 33.77 -50.84
CA THR A 633 35.45 32.69 -51.64
C THR A 633 34.45 33.26 -52.66
N ALA A 634 34.31 32.58 -53.80
CA ALA A 634 33.27 32.91 -54.77
C ALA A 634 31.88 32.75 -54.13
N VAL A 635 31.00 33.71 -54.38
CA VAL A 635 29.62 33.72 -53.88
C VAL A 635 28.72 33.25 -55.01
N THR A 636 28.07 32.11 -54.81
CA THR A 636 27.21 31.46 -55.80
C THR A 636 25.76 31.65 -55.43
N GLY A 637 24.96 32.12 -56.38
CA GLY A 637 23.51 32.07 -56.35
C GLY A 637 23.01 31.05 -57.39
N THR A 638 22.00 30.27 -57.03
CA THR A 638 21.40 29.25 -57.89
C THR A 638 20.04 29.68 -58.40
N ILE A 639 19.72 29.42 -59.67
CA ILE A 639 18.38 29.51 -60.25
C ILE A 639 17.89 28.06 -60.35
N THR A 640 16.86 27.71 -59.57
CA THR A 640 16.33 26.35 -59.49
C THR A 640 15.08 26.19 -60.34
N ASN A 641 15.01 25.10 -61.09
CA ASN A 641 13.84 24.77 -61.90
C ASN A 641 12.64 24.42 -61.00
N ASP A 642 11.51 25.10 -61.15
CA ASP A 642 10.30 24.91 -60.32
C ASP A 642 9.13 24.20 -61.04
N ASP A 643 9.35 23.72 -62.27
CA ASP A 643 8.31 23.14 -63.12
C ASP A 643 7.92 21.66 -62.85
N PHE A 644 8.32 21.06 -61.71
CA PHE A 644 7.95 19.67 -61.35
C PHE A 644 6.57 19.57 -60.65
N PRO A 645 5.74 18.54 -60.95
CA PRO A 645 4.46 18.34 -60.26
C PRO A 645 4.66 17.92 -58.78
N SER A 646 3.81 18.41 -57.88
CA SER A 646 3.87 18.11 -56.43
C SER A 646 2.85 17.05 -56.00
N ILE A 647 3.28 16.12 -55.13
CA ILE A 647 2.46 15.00 -54.64
C ILE A 647 2.20 15.12 -53.14
N THR A 648 0.93 15.15 -52.74
CA THR A 648 0.51 15.03 -51.34
C THR A 648 -0.15 13.69 -51.06
N LEU A 649 -0.17 13.28 -49.80
CA LEU A 649 -0.76 12.04 -49.30
C LEU A 649 -1.66 12.35 -48.09
N ALA A 650 -2.83 11.73 -48.05
CA ALA A 650 -3.74 11.77 -46.92
C ALA A 650 -4.46 10.41 -46.77
N VAL A 651 -4.92 10.08 -45.56
CA VAL A 651 -5.73 8.89 -45.29
C VAL A 651 -7.10 9.32 -44.77
N SER A 652 -8.16 8.66 -45.23
CA SER A 652 -9.51 8.84 -44.71
C SER A 652 -10.31 7.54 -44.83
N PRO A 653 -10.99 7.09 -43.77
CA PRO A 653 -10.93 7.60 -42.39
C PRO A 653 -9.53 7.44 -41.75
N SER A 654 -9.25 8.12 -40.64
CA SER A 654 -7.96 8.02 -39.92
C SER A 654 -7.83 6.76 -39.08
N SER A 655 -8.95 6.10 -38.77
CA SER A 655 -9.00 4.82 -38.07
C SER A 655 -10.18 3.98 -38.55
N VAL A 656 -10.03 2.66 -38.49
CA VAL A 656 -11.07 1.67 -38.76
C VAL A 656 -10.98 0.56 -37.72
N THR A 657 -12.09 -0.11 -37.44
CA THR A 657 -12.14 -1.32 -36.61
C THR A 657 -11.62 -2.52 -37.39
N GLU A 658 -11.07 -3.49 -36.68
CA GLU A 658 -10.62 -4.77 -37.23
C GLU A 658 -11.78 -5.69 -37.67
N ASP A 659 -13.03 -5.23 -37.66
CA ASP A 659 -14.20 -6.00 -38.08
C ASP A 659 -14.31 -6.29 -39.60
N GLY A 660 -13.36 -5.81 -40.40
CA GLY A 660 -13.32 -5.98 -41.86
C GLY A 660 -14.43 -5.25 -42.62
N THR A 661 -15.11 -4.28 -42.00
CA THR A 661 -16.24 -3.56 -42.62
C THR A 661 -15.85 -2.23 -43.27
N ALA A 662 -14.75 -1.61 -42.83
CA ALA A 662 -14.27 -0.32 -43.31
C ALA A 662 -12.78 -0.34 -43.66
N ASN A 663 -12.40 0.40 -44.71
CA ASN A 663 -11.04 0.39 -45.25
C ASN A 663 -10.34 1.72 -44.99
N LEU A 664 -9.05 1.68 -44.71
CA LEU A 664 -8.19 2.87 -44.75
C LEU A 664 -7.86 3.20 -46.21
N VAL A 665 -8.27 4.37 -46.70
CA VAL A 665 -7.99 4.80 -48.08
C VAL A 665 -6.93 5.88 -48.09
N TYR A 666 -5.73 5.53 -48.52
CA TYR A 666 -4.63 6.46 -48.75
C TYR A 666 -4.77 7.08 -50.13
N THR A 667 -4.96 8.39 -50.19
CA THR A 667 -5.14 9.14 -51.43
C THR A 667 -3.91 10.00 -51.70
N PHE A 668 -3.27 9.73 -52.84
CA PHE A 668 -2.19 10.53 -53.39
C PHE A 668 -2.78 11.57 -54.33
N THR A 669 -2.43 12.83 -54.16
CA THR A 669 -2.91 13.95 -55.00
C THR A 669 -1.75 14.62 -55.70
N ARG A 670 -1.85 14.73 -57.04
CA ARG A 670 -0.88 15.38 -57.92
C ARG A 670 -1.37 16.77 -58.32
N THR A 671 -0.52 17.77 -58.10
CA THR A 671 -0.72 19.18 -58.48
C THR A 671 0.36 19.65 -59.45
N GLY A 672 0.06 20.62 -60.32
CA GLY A 672 0.95 21.06 -61.39
C GLY A 672 0.76 20.27 -62.70
N VAL A 673 1.85 19.96 -63.40
CA VAL A 673 1.82 19.29 -64.71
C VAL A 673 1.24 17.87 -64.59
N THR A 674 0.13 17.57 -65.29
CA THR A 674 -0.52 16.24 -65.32
C THR A 674 -0.37 15.50 -66.65
N THR A 675 0.23 16.13 -67.66
CA THR A 675 0.21 15.67 -69.07
C THR A 675 0.84 14.29 -69.26
N ASN A 676 1.94 14.00 -68.58
CA ASN A 676 2.64 12.71 -68.66
C ASN A 676 2.25 11.79 -67.50
N PRO A 677 2.24 10.45 -67.71
CA PRO A 677 2.09 9.50 -66.60
C PRO A 677 3.21 9.67 -65.58
N LEU A 678 2.93 9.36 -64.32
CA LEU A 678 3.88 9.54 -63.21
C LEU A 678 3.78 8.36 -62.25
N THR A 679 4.92 7.76 -61.91
CA THR A 679 5.03 6.75 -60.85
C THR A 679 5.58 7.41 -59.60
N VAL A 680 4.84 7.29 -58.50
CA VAL A 680 5.21 7.84 -57.19
C VAL A 680 5.58 6.70 -56.26
N ASN A 681 6.68 6.86 -55.54
CA ASN A 681 7.16 5.90 -54.56
C ASN A 681 6.66 6.27 -53.16
N TYR A 682 6.41 5.26 -52.33
CA TYR A 682 6.18 5.43 -50.90
C TYR A 682 6.89 4.32 -50.11
N THR A 683 7.03 4.48 -48.81
CA THR A 683 7.45 3.41 -47.90
C THR A 683 6.28 2.99 -47.03
N LEU A 684 6.29 1.72 -46.63
CA LEU A 684 5.32 1.14 -45.70
C LEU A 684 6.02 0.92 -44.36
N GLY A 685 5.37 1.31 -43.27
CA GLY A 685 5.73 1.02 -41.89
C GLY A 685 4.48 0.93 -41.03
N GLY A 686 4.65 1.08 -39.72
CA GLY A 686 3.59 0.88 -38.73
C GLY A 686 3.81 -0.40 -37.92
N THR A 687 2.90 -0.67 -37.01
CA THR A 687 2.93 -1.88 -36.17
C THR A 687 2.18 -3.05 -36.79
N ALA A 688 1.19 -2.78 -37.64
CA ALA A 688 0.44 -3.80 -38.35
C ALA A 688 1.28 -4.46 -39.47
N THR A 689 1.13 -5.77 -39.60
CA THR A 689 1.83 -6.68 -40.50
C THR A 689 0.99 -7.00 -41.73
N LEU A 690 1.54 -6.68 -42.92
CA LEU A 690 0.89 -6.98 -44.20
C LEU A 690 0.66 -8.49 -44.39
N ASN A 691 -0.58 -8.86 -44.69
CA ASN A 691 -1.15 -10.21 -44.82
C ASN A 691 -1.36 -10.99 -43.51
N THR A 692 -1.08 -10.40 -42.37
CA THR A 692 -1.63 -10.87 -41.09
C THR A 692 -2.81 -9.96 -40.76
N ASP A 693 -2.52 -8.69 -40.44
CA ASP A 693 -3.49 -7.78 -39.82
C ASP A 693 -4.24 -6.94 -40.88
N TYR A 694 -3.70 -6.86 -42.10
CA TYR A 694 -4.38 -6.23 -43.23
C TYR A 694 -3.91 -6.71 -44.60
N THR A 695 -4.73 -6.50 -45.63
CA THR A 695 -4.35 -6.59 -47.04
C THR A 695 -4.39 -5.23 -47.73
N ARG A 696 -3.80 -5.12 -48.93
CA ARG A 696 -3.68 -3.84 -49.65
C ARG A 696 -3.85 -3.99 -51.16
N THR A 697 -4.34 -2.94 -51.82
CA THR A 697 -4.31 -2.83 -53.28
C THR A 697 -2.88 -2.67 -53.82
N GLY A 698 -2.46 -3.59 -54.67
CA GLY A 698 -1.14 -3.59 -55.30
C GLY A 698 -0.07 -4.35 -54.49
N THR A 699 1.02 -4.74 -55.15
CA THR A 699 2.09 -5.57 -54.55
C THR A 699 3.44 -4.86 -54.46
N THR A 700 3.53 -3.63 -54.96
CA THR A 700 4.72 -2.79 -54.95
C THR A 700 4.46 -1.53 -54.12
N ASN A 701 5.50 -0.96 -53.49
CA ASN A 701 5.39 0.30 -52.75
C ASN A 701 5.42 1.52 -53.70
N THR A 702 4.58 1.47 -54.74
CA THR A 702 4.47 2.50 -55.77
C THR A 702 3.00 2.71 -56.13
N VAL A 703 2.66 3.94 -56.54
CA VAL A 703 1.34 4.27 -57.09
C VAL A 703 1.52 4.98 -58.44
N ASN A 704 0.65 4.65 -59.41
CA ASN A 704 0.76 5.17 -60.77
C ASN A 704 -0.37 6.16 -61.07
N PHE A 705 0.00 7.38 -61.42
CA PHE A 705 -0.89 8.35 -62.04
C PHE A 705 -0.90 8.12 -63.56
N ALA A 706 -2.08 7.86 -64.11
CA ALA A 706 -2.28 7.89 -65.56
C ALA A 706 -2.05 9.33 -66.10
N ALA A 707 -1.70 9.45 -67.38
CA ALA A 707 -1.65 10.75 -68.06
C ALA A 707 -2.99 11.49 -67.90
N GLY A 708 -2.93 12.74 -67.42
CA GLY A 708 -4.09 13.57 -67.11
C GLY A 708 -4.75 13.30 -65.74
N SER A 709 -4.31 12.30 -64.97
CA SER A 709 -4.88 12.01 -63.64
C SER A 709 -4.25 12.88 -62.55
N SER A 710 -5.09 13.40 -61.66
CA SER A 710 -4.70 14.19 -60.47
C SER A 710 -4.75 13.39 -59.17
N THR A 711 -5.29 12.17 -59.17
CA THR A 711 -5.37 11.32 -57.96
C THR A 711 -5.03 9.87 -58.24
N ALA A 712 -4.47 9.20 -57.25
CA ALA A 712 -4.32 7.75 -57.21
C ALA A 712 -4.47 7.27 -55.76
N THR A 713 -4.90 6.03 -55.54
CA THR A 713 -5.20 5.53 -54.18
C THR A 713 -4.51 4.21 -53.88
N VAL A 714 -4.25 4.00 -52.59
CA VAL A 714 -3.89 2.72 -51.99
C VAL A 714 -4.93 2.41 -50.92
N THR A 715 -5.66 1.33 -51.09
CA THR A 715 -6.65 0.87 -50.11
C THR A 715 -6.00 -0.19 -49.22
N VAL A 716 -6.15 -0.02 -47.92
CA VAL A 716 -5.75 -0.94 -46.86
C VAL A 716 -7.02 -1.49 -46.22
N ASP A 717 -7.12 -2.82 -46.19
CA ASP A 717 -8.32 -3.58 -45.81
C ASP A 717 -7.96 -4.44 -44.58
N PRO A 718 -8.45 -4.11 -43.37
CA PRO A 718 -8.17 -4.88 -42.15
C PRO A 718 -8.60 -6.34 -42.27
N THR A 719 -7.79 -7.26 -41.76
CA THR A 719 -8.14 -8.68 -41.72
C THR A 719 -8.90 -8.94 -40.42
N ALA A 720 -10.20 -9.25 -40.51
CA ALA A 720 -10.95 -9.59 -39.30
C ALA A 720 -10.54 -10.94 -38.72
N ASP A 721 -10.27 -10.95 -37.41
CA ASP A 721 -10.13 -12.19 -36.66
C ASP A 721 -10.75 -12.13 -35.25
N THR A 722 -10.21 -12.86 -34.29
CA THR A 722 -10.73 -12.99 -32.92
C THR A 722 -9.63 -12.93 -31.86
N THR A 723 -8.43 -12.54 -32.28
CA THR A 723 -7.22 -12.48 -31.46
C THR A 723 -7.21 -11.14 -30.77
N VAL A 724 -7.16 -11.15 -29.45
CA VAL A 724 -7.05 -9.88 -28.72
C VAL A 724 -5.65 -9.32 -28.91
N GLU A 725 -5.58 -8.20 -29.60
CA GLU A 725 -4.36 -7.49 -29.94
C GLU A 725 -4.42 -6.03 -29.47
N SER A 726 -3.29 -5.32 -29.55
CA SER A 726 -3.28 -3.87 -29.29
C SER A 726 -3.65 -3.12 -30.56
N ASP A 727 -4.28 -1.94 -30.45
CA ASP A 727 -4.48 -1.05 -31.61
C ASP A 727 -3.20 -0.89 -32.44
N GLU A 728 -3.30 -1.19 -33.73
CA GLU A 728 -2.18 -1.22 -34.64
C GLU A 728 -2.19 -0.07 -35.63
N THR A 729 -1.05 0.22 -36.24
CA THR A 729 -0.88 1.31 -37.19
C THR A 729 -0.39 0.80 -38.53
N VAL A 730 -0.94 1.37 -39.61
CA VAL A 730 -0.37 1.30 -40.96
C VAL A 730 0.14 2.69 -41.30
N ILE A 731 1.39 2.82 -41.72
CA ILE A 731 2.02 4.10 -41.99
C ILE A 731 2.53 4.13 -43.43
N LEU A 732 2.04 5.08 -44.23
CA LEU A 732 2.59 5.37 -45.55
C LEU A 732 3.35 6.69 -45.52
N THR A 733 4.60 6.67 -45.96
CA THR A 733 5.42 7.87 -46.11
C THR A 733 5.77 8.07 -47.58
N LEU A 734 5.50 9.25 -48.13
CA LEU A 734 5.93 9.57 -49.50
C LEU A 734 7.45 9.53 -49.59
N ALA A 735 7.97 8.81 -50.57
CA ALA A 735 9.40 8.71 -50.82
C ALA A 735 9.81 9.65 -51.95
N ALA A 736 11.03 10.17 -51.87
CA ALA A 736 11.63 10.92 -52.97
C ALA A 736 11.69 10.05 -54.25
N GLY A 737 11.46 10.68 -55.40
CA GLY A 737 11.46 10.02 -56.70
C GLY A 737 11.76 11.00 -57.81
N THR A 738 11.82 10.50 -59.04
CA THR A 738 12.12 11.31 -60.22
C THR A 738 10.86 11.91 -60.81
N GLY A 739 10.89 13.21 -61.16
CA GLY A 739 9.82 13.87 -61.91
C GLY A 739 8.64 14.36 -61.05
N TYR A 740 8.80 14.44 -59.73
CA TYR A 740 7.84 15.07 -58.82
C TYR A 740 8.51 15.58 -57.54
N THR A 741 7.86 16.51 -56.85
CA THR A 741 8.24 16.95 -55.51
C THR A 741 7.31 16.34 -54.45
N VAL A 742 7.83 16.07 -53.26
CA VAL A 742 7.05 15.53 -52.13
C VAL A 742 6.39 16.69 -51.38
N GLY A 743 5.07 16.80 -51.49
CA GLY A 743 4.27 17.82 -50.83
C GLY A 743 3.85 17.46 -49.40
N THR A 744 3.64 16.16 -49.10
CA THR A 744 3.42 15.69 -47.71
C THR A 744 4.71 15.06 -47.20
N THR A 745 5.43 15.77 -46.33
CA THR A 745 6.74 15.36 -45.80
C THR A 745 6.64 14.52 -44.52
N THR A 746 5.51 14.58 -43.82
CA THR A 746 5.25 13.77 -42.63
C THR A 746 4.63 12.43 -43.00
N ALA A 747 4.96 11.39 -42.24
CA ALA A 747 4.31 10.09 -42.38
C ALA A 747 2.80 10.22 -42.17
N VAL A 748 2.01 9.53 -42.99
CA VAL A 748 0.55 9.48 -42.88
C VAL A 748 0.18 8.16 -42.23
N THR A 749 -0.43 8.25 -41.05
CA THR A 749 -0.79 7.11 -40.21
C THR A 749 -2.29 6.87 -40.27
N GLY A 750 -2.68 5.63 -40.54
CA GLY A 750 -4.01 5.11 -40.28
C GLY A 750 -3.95 4.04 -39.20
N THR A 751 -4.96 3.99 -38.34
CA THR A 751 -5.04 3.03 -37.21
C THR A 751 -6.05 1.93 -37.50
N ILE A 752 -5.70 0.69 -37.19
CA ILE A 752 -6.61 -0.45 -37.10
C ILE A 752 -6.85 -0.66 -35.59
N THR A 753 -8.07 -0.43 -35.13
CA THR A 753 -8.41 -0.56 -33.69
C THR A 753 -8.94 -1.96 -33.42
N ASN A 754 -8.35 -2.62 -32.42
CA ASN A 754 -8.74 -3.97 -32.00
C ASN A 754 -10.15 -3.91 -31.39
N ASP A 755 -11.06 -4.72 -31.90
CA ASP A 755 -12.43 -4.86 -31.39
C ASP A 755 -12.63 -6.12 -30.52
N ASP A 756 -11.58 -6.91 -30.30
CA ASP A 756 -11.61 -8.10 -29.44
C ASP A 756 -11.38 -7.76 -27.95
N THR A 757 -12.17 -8.36 -27.06
CA THR A 757 -12.12 -8.06 -25.62
C THR A 757 -11.26 -9.06 -24.82
N THR A 758 -10.38 -8.57 -23.93
CA THR A 758 -9.71 -9.42 -22.94
C THR A 758 -10.70 -9.93 -21.87
N VAL A 759 -10.79 -11.26 -21.71
CA VAL A 759 -11.60 -11.91 -20.67
C VAL A 759 -10.69 -12.40 -19.54
N THR A 760 -10.76 -11.77 -18.37
CA THR A 760 -10.07 -12.27 -17.16
C THR A 760 -10.95 -13.29 -16.43
N SER A 761 -10.73 -14.58 -16.71
CA SER A 761 -11.40 -15.68 -16.04
C SER A 761 -10.76 -16.00 -14.69
N GLN A 762 -11.56 -16.26 -13.67
CA GLN A 762 -11.14 -16.66 -12.33
C GLN A 762 -11.81 -17.98 -11.93
N LEU A 763 -11.01 -18.90 -11.38
CA LEU A 763 -11.44 -20.22 -10.92
C LEU A 763 -11.80 -20.20 -9.45
N SER A 764 -12.86 -20.91 -9.07
CA SER A 764 -13.18 -21.23 -7.67
C SER A 764 -13.72 -22.65 -7.55
N ILE A 765 -13.40 -23.36 -6.47
CA ILE A 765 -13.91 -24.71 -6.18
C ILE A 765 -14.81 -24.66 -4.94
N ASN A 766 -15.89 -25.43 -4.93
CA ASN A 766 -16.82 -25.44 -3.80
C ASN A 766 -16.44 -26.46 -2.72
N ASN A 767 -16.88 -26.20 -1.48
CA ASN A 767 -16.87 -27.18 -0.41
C ASN A 767 -18.08 -28.11 -0.53
N ILE A 768 -17.94 -29.35 -0.08
CA ILE A 768 -19.04 -30.35 -0.04
C ILE A 768 -18.95 -31.21 1.22
N THR A 769 -20.10 -31.76 1.61
CA THR A 769 -20.17 -32.90 2.53
C THR A 769 -20.72 -34.09 1.75
N VAL A 770 -20.09 -35.26 1.90
CA VAL A 770 -20.52 -36.52 1.30
C VAL A 770 -20.84 -37.53 2.39
N VAL A 771 -21.88 -38.32 2.16
CA VAL A 771 -22.27 -39.36 3.10
C VAL A 771 -21.57 -40.65 2.68
N GLU A 772 -20.68 -41.16 3.51
CA GLU A 772 -20.01 -42.44 3.30
C GLU A 772 -21.05 -43.57 3.13
N GLY A 773 -20.77 -44.52 2.24
CA GLY A 773 -21.70 -45.61 1.90
C GLY A 773 -22.88 -45.21 0.99
N LEU A 774 -23.29 -43.95 1.01
CA LEU A 774 -24.28 -43.40 0.07
C LEU A 774 -23.60 -42.83 -1.19
N ASP A 775 -22.55 -42.02 -1.00
CA ASP A 775 -21.84 -41.31 -2.05
C ASP A 775 -20.51 -42.00 -2.37
N ASN A 776 -20.43 -42.69 -3.53
CA ASN A 776 -19.20 -43.38 -3.94
C ASN A 776 -18.04 -42.43 -4.31
N ASN A 777 -18.32 -41.14 -4.54
CA ASN A 777 -17.31 -40.15 -4.88
C ASN A 777 -17.70 -38.77 -4.33
N ALA A 778 -16.70 -38.03 -3.86
CA ALA A 778 -16.75 -36.59 -3.72
C ALA A 778 -16.64 -35.93 -5.09
N ILE A 779 -17.70 -35.22 -5.50
CA ILE A 779 -17.78 -34.50 -6.77
C ILE A 779 -17.75 -33.00 -6.48
N LEU A 780 -16.56 -32.41 -6.58
CA LEU A 780 -16.38 -30.97 -6.45
C LEU A 780 -16.58 -30.31 -7.81
N THR A 781 -17.21 -29.14 -7.80
CA THR A 781 -17.43 -28.28 -8.96
C THR A 781 -16.44 -27.12 -8.93
N VAL A 782 -15.61 -27.05 -9.96
CA VAL A 782 -14.81 -25.87 -10.26
C VAL A 782 -15.64 -24.96 -11.15
N THR A 783 -15.74 -23.68 -10.78
CA THR A 783 -16.51 -22.63 -11.46
C THR A 783 -15.58 -21.60 -12.06
N VAL A 784 -16.00 -21.01 -13.18
CA VAL A 784 -15.34 -19.91 -13.89
C VAL A 784 -16.27 -18.71 -13.84
N ASN A 785 -15.85 -17.61 -13.20
CA ASN A 785 -16.70 -16.41 -13.06
C ASN A 785 -17.10 -15.79 -14.41
N THR A 786 -16.15 -15.75 -15.35
CA THR A 786 -16.31 -15.22 -16.70
C THR A 786 -15.77 -16.27 -17.66
N PRO A 787 -16.62 -17.04 -18.38
CA PRO A 787 -16.17 -18.10 -19.27
C PRO A 787 -15.18 -17.60 -20.33
N ASN A 788 -14.05 -18.30 -20.47
CA ASN A 788 -12.98 -17.88 -21.38
C ASN A 788 -13.21 -18.43 -22.81
N PRO A 789 -13.02 -17.64 -23.88
CA PRO A 789 -13.03 -18.12 -25.26
C PRO A 789 -11.93 -19.14 -25.57
N GLN A 790 -10.86 -19.19 -24.78
CA GLN A 790 -9.79 -20.19 -24.85
C GLN A 790 -10.02 -21.30 -23.80
N PRO A 791 -9.50 -22.53 -24.02
CA PRO A 791 -9.58 -23.57 -23.00
C PRO A 791 -8.79 -23.15 -21.75
N ILE A 792 -9.36 -23.35 -20.57
CA ILE A 792 -8.68 -23.13 -19.28
C ILE A 792 -8.12 -24.47 -18.82
N SER A 793 -6.83 -24.54 -18.47
CA SER A 793 -6.27 -25.74 -17.85
C SER A 793 -5.71 -25.45 -16.46
N PHE A 794 -5.88 -26.37 -15.52
CA PHE A 794 -5.35 -26.26 -14.16
C PHE A 794 -5.07 -27.64 -13.58
N ASN A 795 -4.19 -27.69 -12.58
CA ASN A 795 -3.90 -28.88 -11.80
C ASN A 795 -4.72 -28.91 -10.52
N TYR A 796 -4.96 -30.09 -9.97
CA TYR A 796 -5.51 -30.28 -8.63
C TYR A 796 -4.73 -31.33 -7.84
N THR A 797 -4.77 -31.22 -6.52
CA THR A 797 -4.16 -32.19 -5.59
C THR A 797 -4.99 -32.30 -4.32
N THR A 798 -5.20 -33.52 -3.84
CA THR A 798 -5.85 -33.79 -2.55
C THR A 798 -4.84 -33.74 -1.39
N ALA A 799 -5.22 -33.19 -0.23
CA ALA A 799 -4.43 -33.26 1.00
C ALA A 799 -5.31 -33.57 2.23
N PRO A 800 -4.88 -34.46 3.14
CA PRO A 800 -5.66 -34.81 4.33
C PRO A 800 -5.71 -33.64 5.33
N ILE A 801 -6.83 -33.48 6.03
CA ILE A 801 -6.93 -32.70 7.28
C ILE A 801 -6.87 -33.69 8.44
N ASP A 802 -7.92 -34.47 8.59
CA ASP A 802 -8.08 -35.58 9.54
C ASP A 802 -8.60 -36.86 8.86
N ALA A 803 -9.17 -36.78 7.65
CA ALA A 803 -9.39 -37.96 6.80
C ALA A 803 -8.06 -38.52 6.29
N THR A 804 -7.80 -39.78 6.57
CA THR A 804 -6.62 -40.55 6.17
C THR A 804 -6.66 -40.99 4.69
N ALA A 805 -5.68 -40.50 3.93
CA ALA A 805 -5.53 -40.85 2.52
C ALA A 805 -5.37 -42.37 2.27
N ASN A 806 -6.22 -42.90 1.38
CA ASN A 806 -6.37 -44.31 0.99
C ASN A 806 -6.92 -45.23 2.09
N VAL A 807 -7.46 -44.65 3.17
CA VAL A 807 -8.36 -45.33 4.09
C VAL A 807 -9.78 -44.82 3.83
N ASP A 808 -9.98 -43.50 3.85
CA ASP A 808 -11.32 -42.88 3.77
C ASP A 808 -11.61 -42.31 2.36
N TYR A 809 -10.57 -41.90 1.64
CA TYR A 809 -10.66 -41.46 0.25
C TYR A 809 -9.42 -41.86 -0.56
N THR A 810 -9.56 -42.01 -1.88
CA THR A 810 -8.39 -42.25 -2.75
C THR A 810 -7.67 -40.94 -3.07
N SER A 811 -6.44 -40.78 -2.57
CA SER A 811 -5.62 -39.60 -2.85
C SER A 811 -5.33 -39.45 -4.34
N LYS A 812 -5.48 -38.23 -4.87
CA LYS A 812 -5.45 -37.97 -6.31
C LYS A 812 -4.79 -36.63 -6.64
N THR A 813 -4.03 -36.65 -7.72
CA THR A 813 -3.60 -35.44 -8.42
C THR A 813 -3.98 -35.57 -9.90
N GLY A 814 -4.18 -34.45 -10.58
CA GLY A 814 -4.49 -34.47 -11.99
C GLY A 814 -4.56 -33.10 -12.61
N THR A 815 -4.78 -33.07 -13.92
CA THR A 815 -4.98 -31.87 -14.71
C THR A 815 -6.38 -31.91 -15.32
N ILE A 816 -7.10 -30.79 -15.21
CA ILE A 816 -8.40 -30.58 -15.84
C ILE A 816 -8.25 -29.54 -16.95
N THR A 817 -8.99 -29.73 -18.04
CA THR A 817 -9.15 -28.72 -19.09
C THR A 817 -10.63 -28.41 -19.24
N ILE A 818 -11.01 -27.17 -18.95
CA ILE A 818 -12.33 -26.61 -19.22
C ILE A 818 -12.34 -26.18 -20.68
N ALA A 819 -13.33 -26.66 -21.44
CA ALA A 819 -13.50 -26.26 -22.83
C ALA A 819 -13.81 -24.75 -22.95
N PRO A 820 -13.48 -24.12 -24.09
CA PRO A 820 -13.90 -22.76 -24.41
C PRO A 820 -15.35 -22.47 -24.02
N ASN A 821 -15.60 -21.27 -23.51
CA ASN A 821 -16.90 -20.71 -23.17
C ASN A 821 -17.73 -21.58 -22.19
N THR A 822 -17.04 -22.41 -21.40
CA THR A 822 -17.68 -23.27 -20.39
C THR A 822 -17.44 -22.71 -18.99
N SER A 823 -18.50 -22.68 -18.18
CA SER A 823 -18.47 -22.07 -16.84
C SER A 823 -18.08 -23.02 -15.71
N THR A 824 -18.05 -24.33 -15.95
CA THR A 824 -17.80 -25.32 -14.89
C THR A 824 -17.03 -26.54 -15.37
N ALA A 825 -16.34 -27.20 -14.43
CA ALA A 825 -15.82 -28.55 -14.57
C ALA A 825 -15.92 -29.28 -13.22
N THR A 826 -15.85 -30.61 -13.23
CA THR A 826 -15.93 -31.40 -12.00
C THR A 826 -14.64 -32.16 -11.73
N ILE A 827 -14.29 -32.25 -10.45
CA ILE A 827 -13.25 -33.13 -9.92
C ILE A 827 -13.95 -34.23 -9.14
N SER A 828 -13.62 -35.48 -9.46
CA SER A 828 -14.18 -36.66 -8.80
C SER A 828 -13.08 -37.41 -8.04
N ILE A 829 -13.27 -37.48 -6.72
CA ILE A 829 -12.40 -38.17 -5.76
C ILE A 829 -13.19 -39.37 -5.18
N PRO A 830 -12.74 -40.61 -5.37
CA PRO A 830 -13.40 -41.78 -4.80
C PRO A 830 -13.37 -41.79 -3.28
N ILE A 831 -14.52 -42.08 -2.67
CA ILE A 831 -14.67 -42.33 -1.22
C ILE A 831 -14.59 -43.84 -0.98
N LEU A 832 -13.96 -44.24 0.12
CA LEU A 832 -13.69 -45.64 0.44
C LEU A 832 -14.58 -46.08 1.60
N ASN A 833 -15.75 -46.62 1.26
CA ASN A 833 -16.77 -46.96 2.25
C ASN A 833 -16.36 -48.13 3.16
N ASP A 834 -16.63 -48.02 4.45
CA ASP A 834 -16.73 -49.16 5.37
C ASP A 834 -18.05 -49.22 6.16
N ASN A 835 -18.09 -49.89 7.32
CA ASN A 835 -19.29 -50.07 8.15
C ASN A 835 -19.04 -49.63 9.61
N LEU A 836 -17.99 -48.85 9.85
CA LEU A 836 -17.69 -48.24 11.12
C LEU A 836 -18.51 -46.95 11.23
N ASN A 837 -18.82 -46.57 12.46
CA ASN A 837 -19.46 -45.28 12.74
C ASN A 837 -18.37 -44.37 13.30
N GLU A 838 -17.89 -43.49 12.45
CA GLU A 838 -16.73 -42.63 12.65
C GLU A 838 -17.19 -41.19 12.95
N ALA A 839 -16.25 -40.35 13.36
CA ALA A 839 -16.52 -38.92 13.45
C ALA A 839 -16.52 -38.32 12.04
N ASP A 840 -17.11 -37.13 11.86
CA ASP A 840 -16.96 -36.43 10.58
C ASP A 840 -15.46 -36.10 10.37
N GLU A 841 -14.93 -36.49 9.21
CA GLU A 841 -13.52 -36.29 8.83
C GLU A 841 -13.43 -35.51 7.51
N ALA A 842 -12.32 -34.85 7.24
CA ALA A 842 -12.16 -33.95 6.12
C ALA A 842 -10.83 -34.07 5.37
N PHE A 843 -10.87 -33.71 4.08
CA PHE A 843 -9.69 -33.48 3.25
C PHE A 843 -9.92 -32.30 2.31
N THR A 844 -8.85 -31.75 1.77
CA THR A 844 -8.91 -30.61 0.83
C THR A 844 -8.55 -31.01 -0.59
N VAL A 845 -9.06 -30.26 -1.56
CA VAL A 845 -8.67 -30.30 -2.98
C VAL A 845 -8.18 -28.92 -3.37
N THR A 846 -6.88 -28.78 -3.62
CA THR A 846 -6.26 -27.50 -3.96
C THR A 846 -6.05 -27.37 -5.47
N LEU A 847 -6.51 -26.27 -6.05
CA LEU A 847 -6.24 -25.90 -7.45
C LEU A 847 -4.85 -25.26 -7.59
N SER A 848 -4.15 -25.51 -8.69
CA SER A 848 -2.85 -24.90 -8.95
C SER A 848 -2.54 -24.79 -10.44
N ASN A 849 -1.52 -23.99 -10.78
CA ASN A 849 -0.98 -23.84 -12.14
C ASN A 849 -2.06 -23.55 -13.22
N PRO A 850 -2.93 -22.54 -13.04
CA PRO A 850 -3.93 -22.20 -14.03
C PRO A 850 -3.29 -21.60 -15.29
N LEU A 851 -3.82 -21.96 -16.45
CA LEU A 851 -3.53 -21.36 -17.76
C LEU A 851 -4.83 -20.76 -18.31
N ASN A 852 -4.76 -19.54 -18.85
CA ASN A 852 -5.91 -18.77 -19.36
C ASN A 852 -6.97 -18.42 -18.29
N ALA A 853 -6.59 -18.52 -17.01
CA ALA A 853 -7.39 -18.07 -15.87
C ALA A 853 -6.46 -17.76 -14.68
N THR A 854 -7.02 -17.12 -13.66
CA THR A 854 -6.42 -16.99 -12.33
C THR A 854 -7.19 -17.84 -11.31
N ILE A 855 -6.60 -18.16 -10.17
CA ILE A 855 -7.31 -18.80 -9.06
C ILE A 855 -7.79 -17.70 -8.12
N ASN A 856 -9.05 -17.77 -7.67
CA ASN A 856 -9.55 -16.89 -6.62
C ASN A 856 -8.76 -17.13 -5.33
N PRO A 857 -8.11 -16.11 -4.74
CA PRO A 857 -7.34 -16.27 -3.50
C PRO A 857 -8.14 -16.93 -2.37
N GLU A 858 -9.44 -16.67 -2.31
CA GLU A 858 -10.35 -17.21 -1.29
C GLU A 858 -11.11 -18.47 -1.77
N GLY A 859 -10.94 -18.89 -3.03
CA GLY A 859 -11.72 -19.96 -3.65
C GLY A 859 -10.89 -21.07 -4.29
N GLY A 860 -9.57 -21.11 -4.04
CA GLY A 860 -8.65 -22.08 -4.64
C GLY A 860 -8.60 -23.45 -3.97
N ILE A 861 -9.24 -23.61 -2.81
CA ILE A 861 -9.23 -24.81 -1.99
C ILE A 861 -10.68 -25.22 -1.72
N GLY A 862 -11.03 -26.46 -2.09
CA GLY A 862 -12.34 -27.04 -1.82
C GLY A 862 -12.20 -28.08 -0.71
N GLU A 863 -12.94 -27.90 0.38
CA GLU A 863 -13.00 -28.85 1.49
C GLU A 863 -14.08 -29.92 1.25
N VAL A 864 -13.74 -31.17 1.55
CA VAL A 864 -14.66 -32.31 1.51
C VAL A 864 -14.76 -32.88 2.91
N ILE A 865 -15.96 -32.86 3.48
CA ILE A 865 -16.29 -33.55 4.73
C ILE A 865 -16.92 -34.90 4.38
N ILE A 866 -16.42 -35.98 4.96
CA ILE A 866 -16.94 -37.33 4.91
C ILE A 866 -17.72 -37.57 6.21
N THR A 867 -18.96 -38.01 6.12
CA THR A 867 -19.83 -38.27 7.29
C THR A 867 -20.59 -39.58 7.14
N ASP A 868 -20.80 -40.28 8.24
CA ASP A 868 -21.71 -41.43 8.30
C ASP A 868 -23.19 -41.04 8.48
N THR A 869 -23.46 -39.74 8.59
CA THR A 869 -24.79 -39.23 8.94
C THR A 869 -25.57 -38.80 7.71
N TRP A 870 -26.55 -39.62 7.33
CA TRP A 870 -27.53 -39.22 6.34
C TRP A 870 -28.63 -38.36 6.96
N GLN A 871 -28.67 -37.08 6.57
CA GLN A 871 -29.70 -36.14 7.02
C GLN A 871 -30.82 -35.99 5.99
N THR A 872 -32.08 -36.05 6.43
CA THR A 872 -33.23 -36.05 5.52
C THR A 872 -34.49 -35.43 6.12
N SER A 873 -35.23 -34.68 5.32
CA SER A 873 -36.56 -34.14 5.67
C SER A 873 -37.72 -35.04 5.18
N LEU A 874 -37.41 -36.25 4.75
CA LEU A 874 -38.33 -37.25 4.20
C LEU A 874 -38.22 -38.55 4.98
N THR A 875 -39.28 -39.36 4.97
CA THR A 875 -39.25 -40.75 5.45
C THR A 875 -38.23 -41.57 4.66
N ARG A 876 -37.30 -42.24 5.35
CA ARG A 876 -36.20 -42.99 4.72
C ARG A 876 -35.91 -44.31 5.42
N THR A 877 -35.35 -45.22 4.64
CA THR A 877 -34.66 -46.43 5.10
C THR A 877 -33.18 -46.29 4.75
N LEU A 878 -32.27 -46.54 5.70
CA LEU A 878 -30.84 -46.48 5.46
C LEU A 878 -30.44 -47.49 4.35
N PRO A 879 -29.64 -47.08 3.35
CA PRO A 879 -29.01 -48.04 2.46
C PRO A 879 -27.93 -48.83 3.23
N ASN A 880 -27.36 -49.86 2.61
CA ASN A 880 -26.25 -50.58 3.22
C ASN A 880 -25.05 -49.65 3.44
N ASN A 881 -24.28 -49.89 4.50
CA ASN A 881 -23.04 -49.18 4.84
C ASN A 881 -23.24 -47.70 5.18
N VAL A 882 -24.43 -47.34 5.66
CA VAL A 882 -24.67 -46.02 6.24
C VAL A 882 -25.19 -46.23 7.65
N GLU A 883 -24.48 -45.69 8.63
CA GLU A 883 -24.64 -46.07 10.02
C GLU A 883 -25.62 -45.13 10.72
N ASN A 884 -25.67 -43.84 10.33
CA ASN A 884 -26.47 -42.84 11.03
C ASN A 884 -27.57 -42.24 10.15
N LEU A 885 -28.79 -42.15 10.69
CA LEU A 885 -29.92 -41.45 10.07
C LEU A 885 -30.39 -40.33 10.99
N ARG A 886 -30.43 -39.09 10.47
CA ARG A 886 -30.99 -37.94 11.18
C ARG A 886 -32.17 -37.35 10.42
N LEU A 887 -33.35 -37.43 11.00
CA LEU A 887 -34.55 -36.79 10.47
C LEU A 887 -34.52 -35.30 10.85
N ILE A 888 -34.81 -34.41 9.90
CA ILE A 888 -34.82 -32.95 10.13
C ILE A 888 -36.20 -32.34 9.85
N GLY A 889 -36.43 -31.15 10.40
CA GLY A 889 -37.70 -30.43 10.31
C GLY A 889 -38.72 -30.86 11.37
N SER A 890 -39.99 -30.52 11.16
CA SER A 890 -41.08 -30.78 12.12
C SER A 890 -42.22 -31.64 11.56
N ASN A 891 -42.02 -32.22 10.37
CA ASN A 891 -43.00 -33.09 9.73
C ASN A 891 -42.99 -34.48 10.38
N ASN A 892 -44.13 -35.15 10.37
CA ASN A 892 -44.26 -36.54 10.82
C ASN A 892 -43.65 -37.49 9.78
N ILE A 893 -42.34 -37.73 9.87
CA ILE A 893 -41.56 -38.59 8.98
C ILE A 893 -40.94 -39.73 9.77
N ASN A 894 -40.57 -40.81 9.09
CA ASN A 894 -40.16 -42.06 9.73
C ASN A 894 -38.73 -42.45 9.33
N GLY A 895 -38.04 -43.14 10.23
CA GLY A 895 -36.69 -43.66 10.01
C GLY A 895 -36.66 -45.18 10.13
N THR A 896 -35.96 -45.84 9.22
CA THR A 896 -35.71 -47.29 9.30
C THR A 896 -34.24 -47.57 9.05
N GLY A 897 -33.61 -48.38 9.89
CA GLY A 897 -32.22 -48.78 9.72
C GLY A 897 -32.02 -49.86 8.65
N ASN A 898 -30.76 -50.25 8.48
CA ASN A 898 -30.32 -51.34 7.61
C ASN A 898 -30.09 -52.63 8.44
N ALA A 899 -29.11 -53.45 8.07
CA ALA A 899 -28.78 -54.68 8.80
C ALA A 899 -27.52 -54.56 9.68
N GLY A 900 -26.94 -53.36 9.75
CA GLY A 900 -25.80 -53.00 10.60
C GLY A 900 -26.25 -52.37 11.90
N ASN A 901 -25.31 -51.86 12.69
CA ASN A 901 -25.61 -51.16 13.94
C ASN A 901 -25.90 -49.69 13.62
N ASN A 902 -27.16 -49.27 13.72
CA ASN A 902 -27.57 -47.94 13.30
C ASN A 902 -27.79 -46.96 14.45
N ASN A 903 -27.48 -45.68 14.22
CA ASN A 903 -27.90 -44.58 15.09
C ASN A 903 -28.99 -43.75 14.39
N ILE A 904 -30.23 -43.89 14.84
CA ILE A 904 -31.38 -43.22 14.22
C ILE A 904 -31.92 -42.16 15.17
N THR A 905 -31.89 -40.91 14.72
CA THR A 905 -32.43 -39.76 15.45
C THR A 905 -33.60 -39.14 14.71
N GLY A 906 -34.75 -39.10 15.38
CA GLY A 906 -35.96 -38.45 14.92
C GLY A 906 -35.91 -36.93 15.00
N ASN A 907 -36.93 -36.29 14.44
CA ASN A 907 -37.09 -34.84 14.39
C ASN A 907 -38.09 -34.36 15.46
N SER A 908 -38.71 -33.18 15.28
CA SER A 908 -39.70 -32.68 16.24
C SER A 908 -41.16 -33.09 15.96
N GLY A 909 -41.38 -33.93 14.95
CA GLY A 909 -42.69 -34.45 14.56
C GLY A 909 -42.96 -35.82 15.18
N ILE A 910 -44.13 -36.40 14.92
CA ILE A 910 -44.46 -37.77 15.36
C ILE A 910 -43.80 -38.77 14.41
N ASN A 911 -42.75 -39.45 14.88
CA ASN A 911 -41.89 -40.33 14.10
C ASN A 911 -42.18 -41.80 14.39
N GLN A 912 -42.13 -42.65 13.37
CA GLN A 912 -41.93 -44.09 13.54
C GLN A 912 -40.45 -44.44 13.30
N ILE A 913 -39.81 -45.05 14.28
CA ILE A 913 -38.38 -45.40 14.24
C ILE A 913 -38.21 -46.90 14.39
N ASN A 914 -37.55 -47.53 13.43
CA ASN A 914 -37.24 -48.96 13.44
C ASN A 914 -35.74 -49.14 13.20
N GLY A 915 -35.01 -49.72 14.15
CA GLY A 915 -33.58 -50.01 14.00
C GLY A 915 -33.29 -51.04 12.91
N GLY A 916 -34.17 -52.03 12.74
CA GLY A 916 -33.89 -53.18 11.89
C GLY A 916 -33.09 -54.23 12.65
N ALA A 917 -32.18 -54.90 11.95
CA ALA A 917 -31.33 -55.92 12.56
C ALA A 917 -29.98 -55.28 12.89
N GLY A 918 -29.43 -55.56 14.05
CA GLY A 918 -28.19 -54.93 14.50
C GLY A 918 -28.24 -54.68 15.99
N ILE A 919 -27.27 -53.92 16.51
CA ILE A 919 -27.36 -53.27 17.81
C ILE A 919 -27.63 -51.79 17.53
N ASP A 920 -28.88 -51.39 17.64
CA ASP A 920 -29.30 -50.05 17.22
C ASP A 920 -29.43 -49.08 18.39
N THR A 921 -29.14 -47.80 18.14
CA THR A 921 -29.45 -46.69 19.05
C THR A 921 -30.51 -45.81 18.41
N LEU A 922 -31.67 -45.69 19.07
CA LEU A 922 -32.86 -45.03 18.57
C LEU A 922 -33.21 -43.85 19.49
N THR A 923 -33.39 -42.68 18.89
CA THR A 923 -33.77 -41.43 19.57
C THR A 923 -35.00 -40.87 18.86
N GLY A 924 -36.13 -40.72 19.56
CA GLY A 924 -37.40 -40.23 19.02
C GLY A 924 -37.38 -38.75 18.64
N GLY A 925 -36.69 -37.94 19.45
CA GLY A 925 -36.71 -36.49 19.36
C GLY A 925 -37.83 -35.88 20.21
N LEU A 926 -38.43 -34.81 19.69
CA LEU A 926 -39.65 -34.24 20.29
C LEU A 926 -40.84 -34.82 19.52
N GLY A 927 -41.88 -35.25 20.21
CA GLY A 927 -42.99 -35.87 19.49
C GLY A 927 -43.74 -36.83 20.39
N ALA A 928 -44.63 -37.60 19.78
CA ALA A 928 -45.22 -38.77 20.40
C ALA A 928 -44.87 -39.96 19.53
N ASP A 929 -43.68 -40.48 19.73
CA ASP A 929 -42.98 -41.30 18.75
C ASP A 929 -43.28 -42.77 18.96
N THR A 930 -43.10 -43.56 17.90
CA THR A 930 -43.34 -45.00 17.92
C THR A 930 -42.08 -45.75 17.52
N PHE A 931 -41.52 -46.50 18.46
CA PHE A 931 -40.37 -47.36 18.24
C PHE A 931 -40.87 -48.77 17.85
N VAL A 932 -40.48 -49.24 16.68
CA VAL A 932 -40.97 -50.51 16.12
C VAL A 932 -39.90 -51.56 16.29
N PHE A 933 -40.24 -52.69 16.92
CA PHE A 933 -39.32 -53.82 17.10
C PHE A 933 -39.87 -55.11 16.52
N GLN A 934 -38.99 -55.87 15.87
CA GLN A 934 -39.30 -57.18 15.30
C GLN A 934 -38.67 -58.30 16.13
N PHE A 935 -39.47 -59.28 16.54
CA PHE A 935 -38.97 -60.48 17.23
C PHE A 935 -37.86 -61.16 16.41
N GLY A 936 -36.76 -61.50 17.08
CA GLY A 936 -35.54 -62.03 16.48
C GLY A 936 -34.49 -61.00 16.07
N GLN A 937 -34.75 -59.69 16.19
CA GLN A 937 -33.78 -58.63 15.89
C GLN A 937 -33.14 -58.05 17.18
N SER A 938 -33.93 -57.48 18.09
CA SER A 938 -33.44 -56.95 19.38
C SER A 938 -33.33 -58.05 20.46
N THR A 939 -32.36 -58.95 20.35
CA THR A 939 -32.21 -60.12 21.24
C THR A 939 -31.22 -59.87 22.39
N ILE A 940 -30.92 -60.88 23.23
CA ILE A 940 -29.88 -60.76 24.26
C ILE A 940 -28.52 -60.38 23.67
N SER A 941 -28.15 -60.94 22.51
CA SER A 941 -26.85 -60.72 21.88
C SER A 941 -26.78 -59.44 21.04
N THR A 942 -27.94 -58.89 20.68
CA THR A 942 -28.09 -57.75 19.75
C THR A 942 -29.15 -56.79 20.30
N SER A 943 -28.98 -56.39 21.57
CA SER A 943 -30.02 -55.60 22.26
C SER A 943 -29.98 -54.15 21.82
N ASP A 944 -31.09 -53.68 21.27
CA ASP A 944 -31.25 -52.29 20.85
C ASP A 944 -31.47 -51.36 22.04
N ARG A 945 -31.25 -50.07 21.78
CA ARG A 945 -31.30 -49.02 22.78
C ARG A 945 -32.19 -47.86 22.36
N ILE A 946 -33.09 -47.43 23.24
CA ILE A 946 -33.84 -46.18 23.13
C ILE A 946 -33.23 -45.14 24.10
N THR A 947 -33.02 -43.92 23.63
CA THR A 947 -32.27 -42.88 24.35
C THR A 947 -33.13 -41.79 24.97
N ASP A 948 -34.43 -41.69 24.66
CA ASP A 948 -35.29 -40.58 25.09
C ASP A 948 -36.77 -40.93 25.35
N PHE A 949 -37.08 -42.22 25.50
CA PHE A 949 -38.46 -42.71 25.66
C PHE A 949 -39.27 -41.98 26.76
N ALA A 950 -40.34 -41.30 26.35
CA ALA A 950 -41.28 -40.58 27.19
C ALA A 950 -42.54 -41.41 27.50
N ILE A 951 -42.71 -41.83 28.76
CA ILE A 951 -43.86 -42.64 29.18
C ILE A 951 -45.19 -41.90 28.91
N ASN A 952 -46.20 -42.63 28.43
CA ASN A 952 -47.54 -42.16 28.07
C ASN A 952 -47.61 -41.43 26.73
N THR A 953 -46.52 -40.81 26.30
CA THR A 953 -46.43 -40.09 25.03
C THR A 953 -45.92 -41.02 23.94
N ASP A 954 -44.72 -41.57 24.11
CA ASP A 954 -44.12 -42.50 23.16
C ASP A 954 -44.70 -43.91 23.31
N LYS A 955 -44.56 -44.68 22.24
CA LYS A 955 -45.09 -46.04 22.10
C LYS A 955 -44.06 -46.99 21.50
N ILE A 956 -44.29 -48.27 21.76
CA ILE A 956 -43.58 -49.40 21.21
C ILE A 956 -44.58 -50.21 20.39
N ASP A 957 -44.27 -50.44 19.12
CA ASP A 957 -45.04 -51.33 18.24
C ASP A 957 -44.23 -52.60 17.95
N LEU A 958 -44.92 -53.72 17.81
CA LEU A 958 -44.32 -55.05 17.77
C LEU A 958 -44.65 -55.79 16.47
N LEU A 959 -43.62 -56.35 15.85
CA LEU A 959 -43.74 -57.21 14.68
C LEU A 959 -43.32 -58.63 15.03
N THR A 960 -44.08 -59.62 14.56
CA THR A 960 -43.69 -61.04 14.54
C THR A 960 -42.32 -61.24 13.86
N GLN A 961 -41.68 -62.38 14.07
CA GLN A 961 -40.42 -62.73 13.38
C GLN A 961 -40.55 -62.67 11.83
N GLY A 962 -41.75 -62.85 11.28
CA GLY A 962 -42.03 -62.69 9.84
C GLY A 962 -42.39 -61.26 9.40
N GLY A 963 -42.24 -60.25 10.25
CA GLY A 963 -42.50 -58.84 9.95
C GLY A 963 -43.98 -58.44 9.94
N SER A 964 -44.90 -59.33 10.32
CA SER A 964 -46.32 -59.02 10.44
C SER A 964 -46.63 -58.37 11.79
N ALA A 965 -47.52 -57.38 11.82
CA ALA A 965 -47.93 -56.69 13.06
C ALA A 965 -48.49 -57.68 14.11
N MET A 966 -48.13 -57.46 15.36
CA MET A 966 -48.55 -58.24 16.52
C MET A 966 -49.40 -57.37 17.46
N SER A 967 -50.35 -57.98 18.17
CA SER A 967 -51.06 -57.27 19.25
C SER A 967 -50.12 -56.99 20.43
N ALA A 968 -50.29 -55.84 21.07
CA ALA A 968 -49.58 -55.50 22.31
C ALA A 968 -49.62 -56.62 23.37
N PRO A 969 -48.65 -56.67 24.29
CA PRO A 969 -48.58 -57.70 25.32
C PRO A 969 -49.88 -57.83 26.12
N SER A 970 -50.34 -59.07 26.31
CA SER A 970 -51.55 -59.40 27.07
C SER A 970 -51.41 -59.12 28.57
N SER A 971 -50.16 -59.03 29.06
CA SER A 971 -49.81 -58.62 30.41
C SER A 971 -48.48 -57.85 30.40
N PHE A 972 -48.40 -56.79 31.20
CA PHE A 972 -47.21 -55.97 31.35
C PHE A 972 -47.03 -55.59 32.83
N SER A 973 -45.80 -55.62 33.33
CA SER A 973 -45.52 -55.26 34.72
C SER A 973 -44.13 -54.66 34.90
N ARG A 974 -43.90 -54.02 36.04
CA ARG A 974 -42.57 -53.70 36.53
C ARG A 974 -42.10 -54.75 37.54
N ALA A 975 -40.98 -55.40 37.25
CA ALA A 975 -40.28 -56.33 38.14
C ALA A 975 -39.47 -55.57 39.20
N ALA A 976 -39.05 -56.27 40.26
CA ALA A 976 -38.13 -55.71 41.25
C ALA A 976 -36.79 -55.34 40.60
N ASP A 977 -36.12 -54.33 41.15
CA ASP A 977 -34.82 -53.90 40.66
C ASP A 977 -33.81 -55.05 40.79
N SER A 978 -32.98 -55.21 39.76
CA SER A 978 -31.99 -56.27 39.66
C SER A 978 -30.57 -55.74 39.93
N THR A 979 -29.73 -56.64 40.41
CA THR A 979 -28.28 -56.46 40.55
C THR A 979 -27.51 -57.42 39.64
N ALA A 980 -28.20 -57.99 38.64
CA ALA A 980 -27.58 -58.85 37.65
C ALA A 980 -26.46 -58.12 36.92
N THR A 981 -25.38 -58.83 36.62
CA THR A 981 -24.20 -58.30 35.94
C THR A 981 -24.12 -58.70 34.47
N THR A 982 -25.03 -59.57 34.00
CA THR A 982 -25.16 -60.00 32.60
C THR A 982 -26.62 -60.05 32.19
N LEU A 983 -26.92 -59.83 30.91
CA LEU A 983 -28.29 -59.82 30.38
C LEU A 983 -28.96 -61.19 30.51
N ASP A 984 -28.22 -62.29 30.34
CA ASP A 984 -28.73 -63.66 30.59
C ASP A 984 -29.20 -63.85 32.04
N ASN A 985 -28.42 -63.37 33.02
CA ASN A 985 -28.77 -63.46 34.42
C ASN A 985 -29.96 -62.55 34.76
N LEU A 986 -30.05 -61.39 34.11
CA LEU A 986 -31.17 -60.47 34.26
C LEU A 986 -32.49 -61.14 33.85
N VAL A 987 -32.54 -61.74 32.66
CA VAL A 987 -33.74 -62.42 32.16
C VAL A 987 -34.15 -63.58 33.06
N ASN A 988 -33.19 -64.41 33.50
CA ASN A 988 -33.43 -65.51 34.44
C ASN A 988 -33.92 -65.04 35.83
N GLN A 989 -33.61 -63.79 36.22
CA GLN A 989 -34.12 -63.20 37.45
C GLN A 989 -35.49 -62.54 37.29
N VAL A 990 -35.85 -62.05 36.10
CA VAL A 990 -37.12 -61.35 35.88
C VAL A 990 -38.28 -62.32 35.65
N PHE A 991 -38.03 -63.42 34.94
CA PHE A 991 -39.03 -64.45 34.64
C PHE A 991 -38.87 -65.70 35.51
N THR A 992 -39.98 -66.31 35.94
CA THR A 992 -39.96 -67.55 36.74
C THR A 992 -39.59 -68.77 35.90
N ASP A 993 -38.71 -69.66 36.39
CA ASP A 993 -38.56 -70.99 35.79
C ASP A 993 -39.83 -71.86 35.96
N ALA A 994 -39.94 -72.93 35.18
CA ALA A 994 -41.13 -73.79 35.12
C ALA A 994 -41.50 -74.54 36.43
N ASN A 995 -40.71 -74.41 37.51
CA ASN A 995 -40.88 -75.14 38.77
C ASN A 995 -41.35 -74.28 39.96
N GLY A 996 -41.72 -73.02 39.74
CA GLY A 996 -42.79 -72.37 40.52
C GLY A 996 -42.46 -71.83 41.92
N ALA A 997 -41.28 -71.24 42.16
CA ALA A 997 -41.08 -70.36 43.33
C ALA A 997 -40.12 -69.18 43.06
N THR A 998 -40.61 -67.93 43.18
CA THR A 998 -39.83 -66.67 43.39
C THR A 998 -40.79 -65.47 43.55
N THR A 999 -40.86 -64.89 44.75
CA THR A 999 -41.68 -63.68 45.02
C THR A 999 -41.07 -62.47 44.32
N GLY A 1000 -41.81 -61.83 43.41
CA GLY A 1000 -41.38 -60.61 42.70
C GLY A 1000 -41.03 -60.79 41.21
N ASN A 1001 -41.03 -62.03 40.72
CA ASN A 1001 -40.78 -62.36 39.30
C ASN A 1001 -42.11 -62.48 38.54
N GLN A 1002 -42.08 -62.18 37.23
CA GLN A 1002 -43.24 -62.35 36.35
C GLN A 1002 -43.37 -63.79 35.87
N GLY A 1003 -44.61 -64.30 35.83
CA GLY A 1003 -44.91 -65.56 35.16
C GLY A 1003 -44.69 -65.45 33.64
N LEU A 1004 -44.08 -66.46 33.03
CA LEU A 1004 -43.84 -66.55 31.58
C LEU A 1004 -45.16 -66.83 30.82
N GLY A 1005 -45.99 -65.79 30.70
CA GLY A 1005 -47.22 -65.83 29.89
C GLY A 1005 -46.91 -65.69 28.40
N ILE A 1006 -47.75 -66.31 27.56
CA ILE A 1006 -47.78 -66.05 26.11
C ILE A 1006 -48.03 -64.55 25.89
N ASN A 1007 -47.22 -63.90 25.05
CA ASN A 1007 -47.32 -62.48 24.73
C ASN A 1007 -47.35 -61.61 26.00
N SER A 1008 -46.25 -61.61 26.77
CA SER A 1008 -46.12 -60.87 28.03
C SER A 1008 -44.85 -60.03 28.06
N ALA A 1009 -44.87 -58.91 28.79
CA ALA A 1009 -43.73 -58.00 28.92
C ALA A 1009 -43.39 -57.69 30.38
N ALA A 1010 -42.13 -57.38 30.64
CA ALA A 1010 -41.63 -56.95 31.94
C ALA A 1010 -40.63 -55.79 31.79
N LEU A 1011 -40.79 -54.76 32.61
CA LEU A 1011 -39.84 -53.67 32.77
C LEU A 1011 -38.99 -53.92 34.03
N VAL A 1012 -37.67 -53.87 33.93
CA VAL A 1012 -36.74 -54.08 35.06
C VAL A 1012 -35.67 -53.01 35.07
N GLN A 1013 -35.33 -52.48 36.24
CA GLN A 1013 -34.17 -51.60 36.40
C GLN A 1013 -32.99 -52.38 36.97
N VAL A 1014 -31.83 -52.28 36.33
CA VAL A 1014 -30.56 -52.79 36.83
C VAL A 1014 -29.78 -51.65 37.45
N THR A 1015 -29.42 -51.78 38.72
CA THR A 1015 -28.91 -50.66 39.54
C THR A 1015 -27.39 -50.62 39.67
N THR A 1016 -26.69 -51.68 39.24
CA THR A 1016 -25.24 -51.81 39.42
C THR A 1016 -24.59 -52.55 38.25
N GLY A 1017 -23.27 -52.37 38.06
CA GLY A 1017 -22.48 -53.09 37.07
C GLY A 1017 -22.54 -52.52 35.65
N ALA A 1018 -21.91 -53.23 34.71
CA ALA A 1018 -21.73 -52.79 33.32
C ALA A 1018 -23.03 -52.76 32.49
N ILE A 1019 -24.07 -53.46 32.94
CA ILE A 1019 -25.40 -53.46 32.34
C ILE A 1019 -26.40 -52.62 33.16
N ALA A 1020 -25.93 -51.64 33.93
CA ALA A 1020 -26.84 -50.73 34.64
C ALA A 1020 -27.70 -49.96 33.63
N GLY A 1021 -29.01 -49.94 33.85
CA GLY A 1021 -29.96 -49.41 32.87
C GLY A 1021 -31.37 -49.94 33.12
N THR A 1022 -32.34 -49.47 32.34
CA THR A 1022 -33.71 -50.00 32.41
C THR A 1022 -33.97 -50.85 31.19
N TYR A 1023 -34.42 -52.08 31.38
CA TYR A 1023 -34.64 -53.03 30.29
C TYR A 1023 -36.12 -53.37 30.19
N LEU A 1024 -36.60 -53.38 28.95
CA LEU A 1024 -37.89 -53.92 28.58
C LEU A 1024 -37.67 -55.30 27.95
N ILE A 1025 -38.27 -56.31 28.56
CA ILE A 1025 -38.16 -57.71 28.11
C ILE A 1025 -39.54 -58.16 27.66
N ILE A 1026 -39.65 -58.71 26.46
CA ILE A 1026 -40.93 -59.09 25.85
C ILE A 1026 -40.83 -60.53 25.35
N ASN A 1027 -41.68 -61.40 25.89
CA ASN A 1027 -41.83 -62.78 25.46
C ASN A 1027 -42.84 -62.87 24.30
N ASP A 1028 -42.49 -63.66 23.27
CA ASP A 1028 -43.32 -63.92 22.11
C ASP A 1028 -44.55 -64.80 22.44
N SER A 1029 -45.15 -65.40 21.40
CA SER A 1029 -46.31 -66.28 21.55
C SER A 1029 -45.98 -67.71 22.01
N THR A 1030 -44.72 -67.98 22.38
CA THR A 1030 -44.25 -69.25 22.91
C THR A 1030 -44.04 -69.14 24.42
N ALA A 1031 -44.33 -70.22 25.15
CA ALA A 1031 -44.06 -70.24 26.59
C ALA A 1031 -42.55 -70.39 26.83
N GLY A 1032 -41.96 -69.44 27.55
CA GLY A 1032 -40.55 -69.47 27.93
C GLY A 1032 -39.71 -68.47 27.14
N PHE A 1033 -38.75 -67.82 27.81
CA PHE A 1033 -37.89 -66.84 27.13
C PHE A 1033 -36.91 -67.52 26.17
N GLN A 1034 -36.88 -67.05 24.93
CA GLN A 1034 -36.08 -67.53 23.82
C GLN A 1034 -35.01 -66.50 23.49
N SER A 1035 -33.76 -66.74 23.91
CA SER A 1035 -32.66 -65.77 23.75
C SER A 1035 -32.35 -65.34 22.32
N SER A 1036 -32.78 -66.11 21.32
CA SER A 1036 -32.59 -65.82 19.89
C SER A 1036 -33.83 -65.24 19.21
N ASN A 1037 -34.94 -65.03 19.92
CA ASN A 1037 -36.20 -64.60 19.32
C ASN A 1037 -36.91 -63.52 20.14
N ASP A 1038 -36.95 -63.66 21.46
CA ASP A 1038 -37.61 -62.70 22.34
C ASP A 1038 -36.84 -61.39 22.44
N LEU A 1039 -37.59 -60.32 22.68
CA LEU A 1039 -37.06 -58.97 22.66
C LEU A 1039 -36.48 -58.58 24.01
N LEU A 1040 -35.29 -57.99 23.96
CA LEU A 1040 -34.63 -57.30 25.04
C LEU A 1040 -34.20 -55.92 24.54
N ILE A 1041 -34.80 -54.86 25.09
CA ILE A 1041 -34.55 -53.48 24.69
C ILE A 1041 -34.04 -52.71 25.90
N ASN A 1042 -32.95 -51.95 25.74
CA ASN A 1042 -32.43 -51.05 26.75
C ASN A 1042 -33.06 -49.66 26.59
N ILE A 1043 -33.74 -49.15 27.60
CA ILE A 1043 -34.30 -47.80 27.63
C ILE A 1043 -33.41 -46.96 28.53
N THR A 1044 -32.46 -46.24 27.92
CA THR A 1044 -31.42 -45.48 28.63
C THR A 1044 -31.84 -44.07 29.03
N GLY A 1045 -32.74 -43.40 28.29
CA GLY A 1045 -33.26 -42.09 28.68
C GLY A 1045 -34.75 -42.12 28.98
N PHE A 1046 -35.07 -42.60 30.19
CA PHE A 1046 -36.40 -42.41 30.74
C PHE A 1046 -36.66 -40.92 31.02
N THR A 1047 -37.58 -40.30 30.29
CA THR A 1047 -38.05 -38.94 30.63
C THR A 1047 -39.28 -39.04 31.55
N GLY A 1048 -39.04 -39.10 32.87
CA GLY A 1048 -40.10 -39.21 33.88
C GLY A 1048 -39.70 -40.03 35.12
N SER A 1049 -40.67 -40.30 36.00
CA SER A 1049 -40.46 -41.22 37.14
C SER A 1049 -40.68 -42.67 36.71
N LEU A 1050 -39.76 -43.58 37.09
CA LEU A 1050 -39.92 -45.00 36.84
C LEU A 1050 -41.24 -45.52 37.48
N PRO A 1051 -42.05 -46.35 36.78
CA PRO A 1051 -43.33 -46.80 37.31
C PRO A 1051 -43.24 -47.55 38.66
N ALA A 1052 -44.34 -47.65 39.40
CA ALA A 1052 -44.39 -48.47 40.61
C ALA A 1052 -44.27 -49.98 40.28
N LEU A 1053 -43.81 -50.78 41.25
CA LEU A 1053 -43.73 -52.24 41.11
C LEU A 1053 -45.12 -52.85 40.89
N GLY A 1054 -45.21 -53.88 40.05
CA GLY A 1054 -46.45 -54.61 39.77
C GLY A 1054 -47.03 -54.33 38.38
N SER A 1055 -48.33 -54.61 38.20
CA SER A 1055 -49.00 -54.52 36.88
C SER A 1055 -48.97 -53.10 36.33
N LEU A 1056 -48.58 -52.97 35.05
CA LEU A 1056 -48.53 -51.71 34.32
C LEU A 1056 -49.63 -51.65 33.26
N THR A 1057 -50.09 -50.44 32.95
CA THR A 1057 -51.05 -50.22 31.86
C THR A 1057 -50.35 -50.38 30.52
N VAL A 1058 -50.73 -51.40 29.76
CA VAL A 1058 -50.13 -51.74 28.44
C VAL A 1058 -50.11 -50.53 27.50
N GLY A 1059 -51.24 -49.82 27.37
CA GLY A 1059 -51.35 -48.65 26.49
C GLY A 1059 -50.48 -47.44 26.86
N ASN A 1060 -49.80 -47.45 28.01
CA ASN A 1060 -48.84 -46.39 28.34
C ASN A 1060 -47.52 -46.56 27.57
N PHE A 1061 -47.19 -47.78 27.15
CA PHE A 1061 -45.93 -48.13 26.48
C PHE A 1061 -46.13 -48.74 25.09
N PHE A 1062 -47.25 -49.41 24.83
CA PHE A 1062 -47.48 -50.14 23.57
C PHE A 1062 -48.65 -49.54 22.77
N VAL A 1063 -48.61 -49.69 21.45
CA VAL A 1063 -49.69 -49.32 20.51
C VAL A 1063 -50.83 -50.34 20.54
#